data_AF-A0A0Q5UK93-F1
#
_entry.id   AF-A0A0Q5UK93-F1
#
_cell.length_a   1.000
_cell.length_b   1.000
_cell.length_c   1.000
_cell.angle_alpha   90.00
_cell.angle_beta   90.00
_cell.angle_gamma   90.00
#
_symmetry.space_group_name_H-M   'P 1'
#
loop_
_entity.id
_entity.type
_entity.pdbx_description
1 polymer ?
#
loop_
_entity_poly.entity_id
_entity_poly.type
_entity_poly.pdbx_seq_one_letter_code
_entity_poly.pdbx_strand_id
1 'polypeptide(L)'
;MAELLLFITIRIFLPFTLILVSLVRPVGLSYLYLVTFFVSPWLLQTNSLRQRVFLNVFIIFLCVLSTFCIVGHIIFNLIHLFFVDLSTKTSFSFILRQFGFLYFKGLSFVSIAHWILPDIFVLLNTIVFFICYKIKYKRQKKAFQNDDDVFYKRSKELKGALKVADMKRIMIIVYIRSVLKTSPIFSLLVLYFAATLRPSLPGSLYFCMFITAGTYWALYRQRKMYYSVIFMVVSLLVHITCIFAYQLPILQSLINCDKIWTRLMGMEVLFRLLKDNKNGKILELNAQLNLDSYLSPIALMLAYFATTLSLINRSQYEVSFKTIRMNLGPKTNNIYSNIQPSNEENEEISIDTKPSMLEQFFYIVCELTSFAYKNSYILLNIIMMIWSIVYHSWLTFALLIWANILWMIPNQRRSMMRSSLFVVLYSQILLLAQYIYGMNLYENELPTKVKSCGLNLEQIGFVHPQNKDSQPWIPLTVKTGFLFVFWVTSRQYFREKSLDRQQSDLLQQIFGTHFSRWEHQPYEKSKTTQIFIYILKSASNFITRIWMWLLIFLIFLCAMIDRTMTGFRICYMSLFLLFLIVFQMSLQLWIRFLYGYWMFLIFYAMTILTAIYTYQFDHFDYYWEKFLKVQPTLQCDIGLRRYQTKDLFLHLLIPTLTVIFTVVQLHYFHRRFVESVRRPRSTKGQNFHLAFNAETRASQKPLDIHRQSWKVFFSVGYENVRAKGRQLFSPGKLVAWKFLEMHMIKAVTVASFYCAISEVCFLNIFLVILSLLGISGNRFLRRVIFRAVTFWVSLLVLMKMIYQIKYLDQSDYNFNCRNVTVNFAEWMGLRKTGTVFGVHLRYISPYIIYMILTSLHAVVKLRDHLIRYSMHEKKDRNLLFPDITRQDAERDFPGLLKYILNYGYFKFGFEITLIGFVATIAHRRDLLALTYLIWLVLLLSLSRFRCARIWEILQLYFVLSIFVQYVYLLKFPPNLCNVYSYKSLWSISDSKNYKNRSNIMFDYIVLLLITRQRKSFRVEMRHFNDLSYRGGVNTNVVNDIAKLGHVYFENPTHDFCSYVRNYADVFKTAIFFSFFWVTLAIVFLGGVCSTDILSLGYIIFALIFLLQGSEIYLQNIHFIICRWNCLIAFNIFNIIVKIAIIILEGTIVIEKNSILSIVFNIMHQTAPCENANDKKISEINEITEKNLQYCYGPNDMIFRNTLVWHAIIFSFVVFQHRIFRSYYFCHVIMDTQANTILASRYAINVV
;
A
#
# COMPACT_ATOMS: atom_id res chain seq x y z
N MET A 1 6.19 47.49 11.93
CA MET A 1 7.53 47.27 11.34
C MET A 1 8.66 47.74 12.25
N ALA A 2 8.83 49.04 12.57
CA ALA A 2 9.96 49.51 13.40
C ALA A 2 10.04 48.90 14.82
N GLU A 3 8.91 48.62 15.47
CA GLU A 3 8.90 47.93 16.77
C GLU A 3 9.29 46.46 16.66
N LEU A 4 8.88 45.80 15.58
CA LEU A 4 9.23 44.41 15.27
C LEU A 4 10.72 44.31 14.92
N LEU A 5 11.25 45.29 14.19
CA LEU A 5 12.66 45.40 13.83
C LEU A 5 13.54 45.65 15.07
N LEU A 6 13.11 46.53 15.98
CA LEU A 6 13.78 46.76 17.27
C LEU A 6 13.67 45.55 18.21
N PHE A 7 12.54 44.84 18.20
CA PHE A 7 12.38 43.60 18.95
C PHE A 7 13.32 42.50 18.42
N ILE A 8 13.42 42.34 17.10
CA ILE A 8 14.33 41.40 16.45
C ILE A 8 15.79 41.74 16.75
N THR A 9 16.18 43.02 16.68
CA THR A 9 17.57 43.40 16.94
C THR A 9 17.98 43.16 18.39
N ILE A 10 17.09 43.40 19.36
CA ILE A 10 17.38 43.20 20.79
C ILE A 10 17.30 41.73 21.21
N ARG A 11 16.26 41.01 20.79
CA ARG A 11 15.96 39.67 21.31
C ARG A 11 16.63 38.55 20.50
N ILE A 12 17.12 38.84 19.29
CA ILE A 12 17.72 37.84 18.42
C ILE A 12 19.14 38.23 18.03
N PHE A 13 19.36 39.40 17.40
CA PHE A 13 20.69 39.76 16.89
C PHE A 13 21.70 40.04 18.00
N LEU A 14 21.37 40.87 19.00
CA LEU A 14 22.27 41.21 20.12
C LEU A 14 22.76 39.98 20.92
N PRO A 15 21.90 39.05 21.39
CA PRO A 15 22.38 37.87 22.09
C PRO A 15 23.16 36.92 21.18
N PHE A 16 22.79 36.81 19.90
CA PHE A 16 23.52 36.00 18.92
C PHE A 16 24.94 36.53 18.70
N THR A 17 25.10 37.84 18.57
CA THR A 17 26.42 38.46 18.35
C THR A 17 27.31 38.30 19.59
N LEU A 18 26.75 38.47 20.80
CA LEU A 18 27.49 38.25 22.05
C LEU A 18 27.89 36.78 22.26
N ILE A 19 27.02 35.82 21.92
CA ILE A 19 27.36 34.38 21.94
C ILE A 19 28.54 34.12 20.98
N LEU A 20 28.43 34.56 19.74
CA LEU A 20 29.44 34.33 18.71
C LEU A 20 30.80 34.94 19.11
N VAL A 21 30.81 36.18 19.60
CA VAL A 21 32.02 36.88 20.01
C VAL A 21 32.68 36.23 21.22
N SER A 22 31.90 35.78 22.20
CA SER A 22 32.45 35.08 23.36
C SER A 22 33.12 33.76 22.98
N LEU A 23 32.54 32.99 22.05
CA LEU A 23 33.03 31.65 21.68
C LEU A 23 34.15 31.65 20.65
N VAL A 24 34.17 32.63 19.74
CA VAL A 24 35.22 32.74 18.71
C VAL A 24 36.59 32.91 19.35
N ARG A 25 36.67 33.57 20.52
CA ARG A 25 37.94 33.92 21.16
C ARG A 25 37.84 33.86 22.69
N PRO A 26 38.16 32.71 23.33
CA PRO A 26 38.09 32.56 24.79
C PRO A 26 39.33 33.15 25.48
N VAL A 27 39.28 34.46 25.73
CA VAL A 27 40.38 35.23 26.33
C VAL A 27 39.85 36.11 27.47
N GLY A 28 40.69 36.60 28.39
CA GLY A 28 40.24 37.38 29.55
C GLY A 28 39.24 38.50 29.23
N LEU A 29 39.46 39.29 28.17
CA LEU A 29 38.53 40.37 27.77
C LEU A 29 37.17 39.87 27.25
N SER A 30 37.14 38.71 26.59
CA SER A 30 35.89 38.11 26.10
C SER A 30 34.98 37.61 27.23
N TYR A 31 35.52 37.41 28.43
CA TYR A 31 34.71 37.17 29.64
C TYR A 31 33.80 38.35 29.97
N LEU A 32 34.22 39.59 29.68
CA LEU A 32 33.35 40.77 29.85
C LEU A 32 32.18 40.74 28.85
N TYR A 33 32.39 40.24 27.63
CA TYR A 33 31.31 39.99 26.67
C TYR A 33 30.37 38.87 27.14
N LEU A 34 30.88 37.84 27.82
CA LEU A 34 30.06 36.80 28.46
C LEU A 34 29.20 37.37 29.61
N VAL A 35 29.76 38.25 30.45
CA VAL A 35 29.01 38.90 31.55
C VAL A 35 27.91 39.81 30.98
N THR A 36 28.21 40.58 29.93
CA THR A 36 27.18 41.42 29.27
C THR A 36 26.12 40.58 28.58
N PHE A 37 26.46 39.39 28.06
CA PHE A 37 25.48 38.41 27.60
C PHE A 37 24.54 37.95 28.71
N PHE A 38 25.03 37.65 29.91
CA PHE A 38 24.17 37.24 31.03
C PHE A 38 23.17 38.33 31.45
N VAL A 39 23.52 39.61 31.28
CA VAL A 39 22.66 40.77 31.54
C VAL A 39 21.66 41.01 30.40
N SER A 40 21.94 40.56 29.17
CA SER A 40 21.13 40.86 27.99
C SER A 40 19.64 40.47 28.05
N PRO A 41 19.20 39.33 28.65
CA PRO A 41 17.78 38.98 28.73
C PRO A 41 16.94 39.97 29.54
N TRP A 42 17.56 40.74 30.42
CA TRP A 42 16.94 41.65 31.38
C TRP A 42 16.67 43.07 30.82
N LEU A 43 17.17 43.37 29.62
CA LEU A 43 17.23 44.74 29.06
C LEU A 43 15.89 45.35 28.61
N LEU A 44 14.80 44.58 28.52
CA LEU A 44 13.50 45.11 28.06
C LEU A 44 12.34 44.53 28.85
N GLN A 45 11.88 45.27 29.85
CA GLN A 45 10.87 44.77 30.78
C GLN A 45 9.63 45.68 30.89
N THR A 46 9.72 46.99 30.66
CA THR A 46 8.61 47.96 30.68
C THR A 46 9.03 49.30 30.07
N ASN A 47 8.09 50.17 29.67
CA ASN A 47 8.38 51.55 29.27
C ASN A 47 8.80 52.47 30.46
N SER A 48 9.22 51.91 31.61
CA SER A 48 9.61 52.70 32.77
C SER A 48 10.89 53.51 32.51
N LEU A 49 11.00 54.69 33.12
CA LEU A 49 12.17 55.56 33.00
C LEU A 49 13.45 54.87 33.49
N ARG A 50 13.38 54.14 34.60
CA ARG A 50 14.52 53.41 35.18
C ARG A 50 15.13 52.38 34.22
N GLN A 51 14.30 51.65 33.47
CA GLN A 51 14.78 50.64 32.51
C GLN A 51 15.29 51.26 31.22
N ARG A 52 14.77 52.42 30.80
CA ARG A 52 15.33 53.20 29.68
C ARG A 52 16.73 53.71 30.00
N VAL A 53 16.94 54.18 31.24
CA VAL A 53 18.28 54.57 31.72
C VAL A 53 19.21 53.36 31.73
N PHE A 54 18.77 52.22 32.28
CA PHE A 54 19.56 50.99 32.30
C PHE A 54 19.96 50.51 30.89
N LEU A 55 19.02 50.52 29.93
CA LEU A 55 19.30 50.17 28.54
C LEU A 55 20.31 51.12 27.90
N ASN A 56 20.20 52.43 28.12
CA ASN A 56 21.16 53.41 27.61
C ASN A 56 22.56 53.19 28.18
N VAL A 57 22.67 52.97 29.50
CA VAL A 57 23.94 52.68 30.19
C VAL A 57 24.57 51.41 29.63
N PHE A 58 23.78 50.35 29.41
CA PHE A 58 24.26 49.10 28.84
C PHE A 58 24.83 49.28 27.41
N ILE A 59 24.14 50.04 26.55
CA ILE A 59 24.61 50.29 25.17
C ILE A 59 25.90 51.10 25.17
N ILE A 60 25.98 52.14 26.01
CA ILE A 60 27.18 52.98 26.15
C ILE A 60 28.34 52.12 26.64
N PHE A 61 28.12 51.29 27.66
CA PHE A 61 29.14 50.37 28.18
C PHE A 61 29.67 49.42 27.10
N LEU A 62 28.80 48.79 26.30
CA LEU A 62 29.22 47.86 25.24
C LEU A 62 30.02 48.57 24.13
N CYS A 63 29.65 49.80 23.79
CA CYS A 63 30.33 50.63 22.80
C CYS A 63 31.70 51.11 23.29
N VAL A 64 31.80 51.51 24.56
CA VAL A 64 33.08 51.89 25.19
C VAL A 64 34.01 50.67 25.28
N LEU A 65 33.47 49.50 25.64
CA LEU A 65 34.26 48.27 25.75
C LEU A 65 34.85 47.82 24.40
N SER A 66 34.06 47.86 23.31
CA SER A 66 34.55 47.48 21.98
C SER A 66 35.53 48.48 21.38
N THR A 67 35.30 49.79 21.56
CA THR A 67 36.25 50.82 21.14
C THR A 67 37.57 50.74 21.91
N PHE A 68 37.51 50.52 23.23
CA PHE A 68 38.69 50.31 24.07
C PHE A 68 39.52 49.10 23.62
N CYS A 69 38.88 47.98 23.27
CA CYS A 69 39.60 46.79 22.80
C CYS A 69 40.30 47.03 21.45
N ILE A 70 39.63 47.65 20.48
CA ILE A 70 40.20 47.96 19.15
C ILE A 70 41.37 48.93 19.28
N VAL A 71 41.18 50.04 20.01
CA VAL A 71 42.22 51.04 20.23
C VAL A 71 43.37 50.45 21.04
N GLY A 72 43.08 49.63 22.06
CA GLY A 72 44.09 48.92 22.85
C GLY A 72 44.95 47.97 22.00
N HIS A 73 44.35 47.26 21.04
CA HIS A 73 45.10 46.42 20.08
C HIS A 73 45.99 47.24 19.15
N ILE A 74 45.50 48.37 18.65
CA ILE A 74 46.26 49.27 17.78
C ILE A 74 47.45 49.88 18.55
N ILE A 75 47.21 50.38 19.75
CA ILE A 75 48.24 50.96 20.62
C ILE A 75 49.28 49.91 21.01
N PHE A 76 48.85 48.69 21.39
CA PHE A 76 49.76 47.61 21.77
C PHE A 76 50.70 47.21 20.62
N ASN A 77 50.17 47.14 19.39
CA ASN A 77 50.98 46.85 18.21
C ASN A 77 51.89 48.02 17.81
N LEU A 78 51.44 49.28 17.98
CA LEU A 78 52.27 50.47 17.78
C LEU A 78 53.43 50.54 18.78
N ILE A 79 53.18 50.26 20.07
CA ILE A 79 54.22 50.22 21.11
C ILE A 79 55.27 49.15 20.82
N HIS A 80 54.84 47.97 20.36
CA HIS A 80 55.76 46.91 19.94
C HIS A 80 56.55 47.28 18.66
N LEU A 81 55.97 48.06 17.75
CA LEU A 81 56.66 48.51 16.52
C LEU A 81 57.76 49.54 16.83
N PHE A 82 57.54 50.43 17.81
CA PHE A 82 58.39 51.60 18.04
C PHE A 82 59.34 51.53 19.24
N PHE A 83 59.00 50.84 20.34
CA PHE A 83 59.72 51.03 21.62
C PHE A 83 60.44 49.80 22.18
N VAL A 84 60.02 48.55 21.91
CA VAL A 84 60.63 47.34 22.52
C VAL A 84 60.44 46.08 21.66
N ASP A 85 61.54 45.38 21.35
CA ASP A 85 61.51 44.00 20.84
C ASP A 85 61.24 43.07 22.05
N LEU A 86 59.96 42.89 22.41
CA LEU A 86 59.56 42.03 23.52
C LEU A 86 59.87 40.56 23.16
N SER A 87 61.10 40.13 23.49
CA SER A 87 61.51 38.74 23.33
C SER A 87 60.56 37.80 24.07
N THR A 88 60.38 36.61 23.49
CA THR A 88 59.34 35.62 23.75
C THR A 88 59.35 34.96 25.14
N LYS A 89 60.09 35.50 26.12
CA LYS A 89 60.35 34.87 27.43
C LYS A 89 59.96 35.70 28.66
N THR A 90 59.29 36.84 28.54
CA THR A 90 58.84 37.60 29.72
C THR A 90 57.45 37.15 30.18
N SER A 91 57.28 36.94 31.49
CA SER A 91 55.97 36.66 32.13
C SER A 91 54.91 37.70 31.75
N PHE A 92 55.32 38.94 31.47
CA PHE A 92 54.46 40.03 31.05
C PHE A 92 53.81 39.80 29.68
N SER A 93 54.56 39.30 28.68
CA SER A 93 54.01 38.96 27.36
C SER A 93 53.03 37.78 27.43
N PHE A 94 53.31 36.80 28.31
CA PHE A 94 52.41 35.70 28.58
C PHE A 94 51.10 36.20 29.21
N ILE A 95 51.16 37.06 30.23
CA ILE A 95 49.99 37.63 30.90
C ILE A 95 49.13 38.47 29.93
N LEU A 96 49.76 39.33 29.13
CA LEU A 96 49.04 40.15 28.14
C LEU A 96 48.35 39.31 27.05
N ARG A 97 48.96 38.20 26.64
CA ARG A 97 48.32 37.24 25.73
C ARG A 97 47.06 36.60 26.34
N GLN A 98 47.02 36.41 27.65
CA GLN A 98 45.87 35.85 28.39
C GLN A 98 44.75 36.87 28.59
N PHE A 99 45.08 38.16 28.69
CA PHE A 99 44.09 39.24 28.63
C PHE A 99 43.59 39.49 27.22
N GLY A 100 44.43 39.23 26.23
CA GLY A 100 44.07 39.22 24.82
C GLY A 100 44.68 40.33 24.00
N PHE A 101 45.90 40.76 24.32
CA PHE A 101 46.68 41.61 23.42
C PHE A 101 47.77 40.75 22.78
N LEU A 102 47.77 40.70 21.44
CA LEU A 102 48.66 39.86 20.64
C LEU A 102 49.37 40.74 19.61
N TYR A 103 50.67 40.53 19.44
CA TYR A 103 51.45 41.23 18.42
C TYR A 103 51.39 40.50 17.08
N PHE A 104 51.29 41.23 15.96
CA PHE A 104 50.98 40.63 14.65
C PHE A 104 52.17 40.06 13.86
N LYS A 105 53.41 40.22 14.34
CA LYS A 105 54.63 39.77 13.65
C LYS A 105 54.68 38.23 13.53
N GLY A 106 54.55 37.72 12.31
CA GLY A 106 54.63 36.29 11.97
C GLY A 106 53.30 35.53 11.98
N LEU A 107 52.16 36.22 11.89
CA LEU A 107 50.82 35.61 11.84
C LEU A 107 50.19 35.76 10.45
N SER A 108 49.40 34.76 10.03
CA SER A 108 48.63 34.82 8.78
C SER A 108 47.51 35.86 8.86
N PHE A 109 47.13 36.44 7.71
CA PHE A 109 46.01 37.40 7.62
C PHE A 109 44.71 36.87 8.26
N VAL A 110 44.41 35.59 8.07
CA VAL A 110 43.24 34.92 8.66
C VAL A 110 43.30 34.91 10.20
N SER A 111 44.49 34.68 10.77
CA SER A 111 44.68 34.72 12.22
C SER A 111 44.54 36.15 12.75
N ILE A 112 45.05 37.16 12.05
CA ILE A 112 44.90 38.56 12.44
C ILE A 112 43.42 38.98 12.41
N ALA A 113 42.70 38.60 11.35
CA ALA A 113 41.26 38.84 11.22
C ALA A 113 40.47 38.16 12.35
N HIS A 114 40.80 36.91 12.71
CA HIS A 114 40.12 36.18 13.78
C HIS A 114 40.19 36.89 15.15
N TRP A 115 41.25 37.65 15.43
CA TRP A 115 41.43 38.35 16.71
C TRP A 115 40.75 39.72 16.78
N ILE A 116 40.67 40.45 15.65
CA ILE A 116 40.14 41.83 15.59
C ILE A 116 38.64 41.86 15.21
N LEU A 117 38.21 40.97 14.32
CA LEU A 117 36.87 40.99 13.71
C LEU A 117 35.72 40.87 14.72
N PRO A 118 35.81 40.10 15.83
CA PRO A 118 34.75 40.04 16.83
C PRO A 118 34.42 41.42 17.44
N ASP A 119 35.44 42.23 17.75
CA ASP A 119 35.25 43.53 18.41
C ASP A 119 34.64 44.56 17.44
N ILE A 120 35.05 44.55 16.16
CA ILE A 120 34.45 45.35 15.08
C ILE A 120 32.98 44.97 14.91
N PHE A 121 32.66 43.68 14.95
CA PHE A 121 31.30 43.18 14.80
C PHE A 121 30.39 43.62 15.96
N VAL A 122 30.88 43.60 17.20
CA VAL A 122 30.15 44.14 18.36
C VAL A 122 29.88 45.64 18.18
N LEU A 123 30.90 46.40 17.81
CA LEU A 123 30.79 47.85 17.59
C LEU A 123 29.74 48.20 16.53
N LEU A 124 29.76 47.52 15.38
CA LEU A 124 28.78 47.74 14.31
C LEU A 124 27.34 47.44 14.78
N ASN A 125 27.14 46.32 15.48
CA ASN A 125 25.84 45.96 16.02
C ASN A 125 25.33 46.95 17.08
N THR A 126 26.21 47.48 17.93
CA THR A 126 25.82 48.51 18.92
C THR A 126 25.41 49.83 18.27
N ILE A 127 26.08 50.24 17.19
CA ILE A 127 25.74 51.45 16.44
C ILE A 127 24.37 51.29 15.76
N VAL A 128 24.14 50.15 15.09
CA VAL A 128 22.84 49.84 14.48
C VAL A 128 21.74 49.86 15.53
N PHE A 129 22.00 49.26 16.70
CA PHE A 129 21.04 49.25 17.79
C PHE A 129 20.76 50.64 18.36
N PHE A 130 21.80 51.46 18.55
CA PHE A 130 21.69 52.84 19.02
C PHE A 130 20.89 53.72 18.05
N ILE A 131 21.11 53.55 16.73
CA ILE A 131 20.34 54.25 15.68
C ILE A 131 18.87 53.84 15.73
N CYS A 132 18.57 52.53 15.77
CA CYS A 132 17.19 52.04 15.89
C CYS A 132 16.50 52.57 17.16
N TYR A 133 17.23 52.63 18.28
CA TYR A 133 16.72 53.17 19.53
C TYR A 133 16.46 54.68 19.47
N LYS A 134 17.38 55.48 18.92
CA LYS A 134 17.20 56.93 18.75
C LYS A 134 16.04 57.26 17.80
N ILE A 135 15.86 56.48 16.73
CA ILE A 135 14.70 56.62 15.83
C ILE A 135 13.40 56.37 16.59
N LYS A 136 13.34 55.33 17.44
CA LYS A 136 12.19 55.05 18.29
C LYS A 136 11.94 56.15 19.32
N TYR A 137 12.99 56.64 19.99
CA TYR A 137 12.90 57.74 20.95
C TYR A 137 12.38 59.03 20.30
N LYS A 138 12.89 59.37 19.11
CA LYS A 138 12.44 60.54 18.34
C LYS A 138 10.97 60.39 17.92
N ARG A 139 10.52 59.19 17.54
CA ARG A 139 9.10 58.90 17.24
C ARG A 139 8.20 58.94 18.49
N GLN A 140 8.63 58.38 19.62
CA GLN A 140 7.86 58.42 20.86
C GLN A 140 7.76 59.85 21.41
N LYS A 141 8.85 60.63 21.35
CA LYS A 141 8.83 62.05 21.72
C LYS A 141 7.91 62.86 20.80
N LYS A 142 7.92 62.60 19.49
CA LYS A 142 6.97 63.19 18.52
C LYS A 142 5.52 62.78 18.78
N ALA A 143 5.26 61.54 19.19
CA ALA A 143 3.91 61.10 19.54
C ALA A 143 3.40 61.77 20.83
N PHE A 144 4.26 61.92 21.83
CA PHE A 144 3.93 62.59 23.10
C PHE A 144 3.72 64.11 22.92
N GLN A 145 4.52 64.76 22.05
CA GLN A 145 4.32 66.18 21.70
C GLN A 145 3.09 66.43 20.81
N ASN A 146 2.64 65.43 20.03
CA ASN A 146 1.42 65.56 19.24
C ASN A 146 0.13 65.27 20.05
N ASP A 147 0.22 64.63 21.21
CA ASP A 147 -0.95 64.33 22.05
C ASP A 147 -1.43 65.57 22.84
N ASP A 148 -0.55 66.54 23.13
CA ASP A 148 -0.91 67.78 23.85
C ASP A 148 -1.72 68.76 22.97
N ASP A 149 -1.51 68.79 21.64
CA ASP A 149 -2.23 69.69 20.71
C ASP A 149 -3.54 69.09 20.15
N VAL A 150 -3.82 67.80 20.37
CA VAL A 150 -4.94 67.05 19.73
C VAL A 150 -6.13 66.83 20.67
N PHE A 151 -6.02 67.17 21.95
CA PHE A 151 -7.03 66.87 22.97
C PHE A 151 -8.38 67.58 22.75
N TYR A 152 -8.42 68.73 22.05
CA TYR A 152 -9.67 69.45 21.80
C TYR A 152 -10.42 68.99 20.54
N LYS A 153 -9.73 68.33 19.58
CA LYS A 153 -10.31 67.97 18.27
C LYS A 153 -10.82 66.53 18.18
N ARG A 154 -10.57 65.70 19.20
CA ARG A 154 -10.80 64.23 19.16
C ARG A 154 -12.05 63.73 19.91
N SER A 155 -12.93 64.62 20.40
CA SER A 155 -14.14 64.19 21.11
C SER A 155 -15.29 63.72 20.19
N LYS A 156 -15.27 64.02 18.89
CA LYS A 156 -16.35 63.65 17.95
C LYS A 156 -16.10 62.40 17.06
N GLU A 157 -14.86 61.93 16.94
CA GLU A 157 -14.51 60.74 16.11
C GLU A 157 -14.30 59.44 16.93
N LEU A 158 -14.62 59.45 18.23
CA LEU A 158 -14.24 58.41 19.18
C LEU A 158 -15.08 57.10 19.11
N LYS A 159 -16.03 56.93 18.18
CA LYS A 159 -16.85 55.70 18.12
C LYS A 159 -16.42 54.69 17.04
N GLY A 160 -15.75 55.12 15.96
CA GLY A 160 -15.27 54.22 14.89
C GLY A 160 -13.82 53.75 15.07
N ALA A 161 -12.93 54.64 15.51
CA ALA A 161 -11.49 54.34 15.66
C ALA A 161 -11.16 53.46 16.88
N LEU A 162 -12.07 53.38 17.87
CA LEU A 162 -11.91 52.55 19.06
C LEU A 162 -11.92 51.04 18.69
N LYS A 163 -12.82 50.60 17.81
CA LYS A 163 -12.97 49.18 17.43
C LYS A 163 -11.80 48.61 16.59
N VAL A 164 -11.18 49.41 15.72
CA VAL A 164 -10.05 48.94 14.86
C VAL A 164 -8.73 48.94 15.63
N ALA A 165 -8.52 49.91 16.53
CA ALA A 165 -7.39 49.91 17.45
C ALA A 165 -7.52 48.77 18.48
N ASP A 166 -8.73 48.48 18.95
CA ASP A 166 -9.02 47.36 19.84
C ASP A 166 -8.90 46.01 19.14
N MET A 167 -9.29 45.86 17.87
CA MET A 167 -9.05 44.63 17.08
C MET A 167 -7.56 44.35 16.86
N LYS A 168 -6.75 45.36 16.51
CA LYS A 168 -5.28 45.21 16.42
C LYS A 168 -4.65 44.91 17.78
N ARG A 169 -5.13 45.53 18.87
CA ARG A 169 -4.72 45.22 20.24
C ARG A 169 -5.11 43.80 20.64
N ILE A 170 -6.31 43.33 20.29
CA ILE A 170 -6.79 41.97 20.57
C ILE A 170 -6.00 40.92 19.76
N MET A 171 -5.71 41.16 18.48
CA MET A 171 -4.84 40.30 17.66
C MET A 171 -3.41 40.24 18.22
N ILE A 172 -2.86 41.37 18.65
CA ILE A 172 -1.56 41.43 19.34
C ILE A 172 -1.63 40.73 20.69
N ILE A 173 -2.71 40.87 21.46
CA ILE A 173 -2.92 40.16 22.74
C ILE A 173 -3.09 38.66 22.50
N VAL A 174 -3.75 38.21 21.43
CA VAL A 174 -3.90 36.80 21.05
C VAL A 174 -2.55 36.23 20.58
N TYR A 175 -1.79 36.97 19.77
CA TYR A 175 -0.44 36.62 19.36
C TYR A 175 0.53 36.55 20.55
N ILE A 176 0.52 37.57 21.42
CA ILE A 176 1.29 37.61 22.66
C ILE A 176 0.87 36.48 23.60
N ARG A 177 -0.44 36.20 23.75
CA ARG A 177 -0.96 35.07 24.53
C ARG A 177 -0.53 33.72 23.95
N SER A 178 -0.46 33.59 22.62
CA SER A 178 0.02 32.38 21.94
C SER A 178 1.52 32.18 22.17
N VAL A 179 2.33 33.22 21.93
CA VAL A 179 3.79 33.22 22.12
C VAL A 179 4.19 33.06 23.59
N LEU A 180 3.45 33.65 24.53
CA LEU A 180 3.69 33.51 25.98
C LEU A 180 3.31 32.11 26.49
N LYS A 181 2.26 31.49 25.94
CA LYS A 181 1.87 30.13 26.30
C LYS A 181 2.85 29.08 25.77
N THR A 182 3.52 29.35 24.64
CA THR A 182 4.54 28.47 24.05
C THR A 182 5.94 28.70 24.62
N SER A 183 6.24 29.87 25.19
CA SER A 183 7.53 30.22 25.80
C SER A 183 8.10 29.21 26.82
N PRO A 184 7.35 28.68 27.81
CA PRO A 184 7.89 27.69 28.75
C PRO A 184 8.17 26.34 28.09
N ILE A 185 7.43 25.97 27.05
CA ILE A 185 7.65 24.73 26.29
C ILE A 185 8.93 24.86 25.47
N PHE A 186 9.12 26.01 24.82
CA PHE A 186 10.34 26.33 24.07
C PHE A 186 11.58 26.31 24.99
N SER A 187 11.48 26.90 26.19
CA SER A 187 12.53 26.87 27.21
C SER A 187 12.93 25.44 27.62
N LEU A 188 11.95 24.57 27.89
CA LEU A 188 12.20 23.17 28.24
C LEU A 188 12.84 22.38 27.08
N LEU A 189 12.48 22.66 25.83
CA LEU A 189 13.07 22.01 24.65
C LEU A 189 14.53 22.41 24.48
N VAL A 190 14.87 23.69 24.60
CA VAL A 190 16.27 24.16 24.48
C VAL A 190 17.12 23.60 25.62
N LEU A 191 16.56 23.54 26.84
CA LEU A 191 17.20 22.92 28.00
C LEU A 191 17.50 21.43 27.76
N TYR A 192 16.55 20.70 27.15
CA TYR A 192 16.73 19.32 26.74
C TYR A 192 17.88 19.15 25.74
N PHE A 193 17.88 19.93 24.65
CA PHE A 193 18.94 19.87 23.64
C PHE A 193 20.32 20.13 24.24
N ALA A 194 20.44 21.14 25.11
CA ALA A 194 21.69 21.46 25.80
C ALA A 194 22.17 20.31 26.70
N ALA A 195 21.25 19.58 27.35
CA ALA A 195 21.57 18.45 28.21
C ALA A 195 21.99 17.19 27.45
N THR A 196 21.43 16.97 26.25
CA THR A 196 21.64 15.73 25.46
C THR A 196 22.77 15.79 24.45
N LEU A 197 23.11 16.99 23.94
CA LEU A 197 24.21 17.15 22.97
C LEU A 197 25.51 16.59 23.52
N ARG A 198 25.79 16.91 24.80
CA ARG A 198 26.90 16.35 25.53
C ARG A 198 26.48 15.99 26.95
N PRO A 199 26.24 14.71 27.26
CA PRO A 199 25.83 14.31 28.60
C PRO A 199 26.98 14.53 29.59
N SER A 200 26.68 15.26 30.67
CA SER A 200 27.61 15.59 31.75
C SER A 200 26.87 15.59 33.09
N LEU A 201 27.60 15.59 34.20
CA LEU A 201 26.98 15.63 35.53
C LEU A 201 26.14 16.92 35.75
N PRO A 202 26.62 18.13 35.44
CA PRO A 202 25.76 19.32 35.48
C PRO A 202 24.61 19.24 34.47
N GLY A 203 24.86 18.64 33.30
CA GLY A 203 23.84 18.35 32.29
C GLY A 203 22.67 17.50 32.81
N SER A 204 22.95 16.58 33.74
CA SER A 204 21.94 15.70 34.34
C SER A 204 20.84 16.48 35.08
N LEU A 205 21.17 17.63 35.70
CA LEU A 205 20.19 18.48 36.39
C LEU A 205 19.17 19.05 35.39
N TYR A 206 19.65 19.51 34.24
CA TYR A 206 18.83 20.04 33.15
C TYR A 206 17.93 18.95 32.55
N PHE A 207 18.49 17.76 32.36
CA PHE A 207 17.78 16.59 31.86
C PHE A 207 16.68 16.11 32.84
N CYS A 208 17.00 16.01 34.12
CA CYS A 208 16.05 15.66 35.19
C CYS A 208 14.93 16.71 35.29
N MET A 209 15.23 17.99 35.12
CA MET A 209 14.20 19.03 35.06
C MET A 209 13.25 18.87 33.88
N PHE A 210 13.78 18.52 32.70
CA PHE A 210 12.96 18.22 31.54
C PHE A 210 12.05 17.02 31.79
N ILE A 211 12.59 15.91 32.33
CA ILE A 211 11.81 14.70 32.63
C ILE A 211 10.74 14.99 33.69
N THR A 212 11.10 15.65 34.79
CA THR A 212 10.16 15.97 35.86
C THR A 212 9.06 16.92 35.36
N ALA A 213 9.40 18.00 34.64
CA ALA A 213 8.39 18.88 34.02
C ALA A 213 7.45 18.11 33.07
N GLY A 214 8.00 17.19 32.27
CA GLY A 214 7.24 16.28 31.40
C GLY A 214 6.30 15.35 32.18
N THR A 215 6.75 14.75 33.28
CA THR A 215 5.88 13.93 34.15
C THR A 215 4.74 14.72 34.75
N TYR A 216 5.00 15.93 35.25
CA TYR A 216 3.95 16.78 35.82
C TYR A 216 2.90 17.13 34.77
N TRP A 217 3.35 17.45 33.55
CA TRP A 217 2.46 17.66 32.41
C TRP A 217 1.66 16.39 32.07
N ALA A 218 2.28 15.22 32.17
CA ALA A 218 1.65 13.91 31.96
C ALA A 218 0.65 13.51 33.06
N LEU A 219 0.79 14.03 34.28
CA LEU A 219 -0.12 13.77 35.41
C LEU A 219 -1.32 14.73 35.45
N TYR A 220 -1.44 15.63 34.47
CA TYR A 220 -2.47 16.68 34.41
C TYR A 220 -2.48 17.57 35.68
N ARG A 221 -1.34 17.74 36.35
CA ARG A 221 -1.19 18.62 37.51
C ARG A 221 -0.50 19.93 37.11
N GLN A 222 -1.00 21.06 37.62
CA GLN A 222 -0.38 22.37 37.38
C GLN A 222 0.49 22.76 38.59
N ARG A 223 1.81 22.56 38.50
CA ARG A 223 2.75 23.06 39.51
C ARG A 223 3.30 24.44 39.11
N LYS A 224 3.40 25.35 40.08
CA LYS A 224 4.18 26.60 39.94
C LYS A 224 5.66 26.27 40.20
N MET A 225 6.46 26.04 39.15
CA MET A 225 7.88 25.66 39.26
C MET A 225 8.84 26.86 39.35
N TYR A 226 8.49 27.89 40.12
CA TYR A 226 9.25 29.15 40.16
C TYR A 226 10.68 28.97 40.69
N TYR A 227 10.83 28.40 41.89
CA TYR A 227 12.14 28.16 42.52
C TYR A 227 13.02 27.20 41.72
N SER A 228 12.41 26.19 41.09
CA SER A 228 13.12 25.21 40.25
C SER A 228 13.75 25.84 39.02
N VAL A 229 13.07 26.81 38.38
CA VAL A 229 13.59 27.51 37.20
C VAL A 229 14.69 28.50 37.59
N ILE A 230 14.57 29.17 38.74
CA ILE A 230 15.63 30.05 39.27
C ILE A 230 16.91 29.25 39.54
N PHE A 231 16.80 28.11 40.21
CA PHE A 231 17.93 27.23 40.48
C PHE A 231 18.63 26.80 39.18
N MET A 232 17.87 26.51 38.13
CA MET A 232 18.43 26.15 36.81
C MET A 232 19.16 27.30 36.13
N VAL A 233 18.66 28.54 36.24
CA VAL A 233 19.35 29.73 35.72
C VAL A 233 20.69 29.92 36.40
N VAL A 234 20.75 29.76 37.73
CA VAL A 234 22.01 29.84 38.50
C VAL A 234 22.96 28.71 38.11
N SER A 235 22.47 27.47 38.02
CA SER A 235 23.27 26.32 37.58
C SER A 235 23.85 26.51 36.17
N LEU A 236 23.05 27.01 35.22
CA LEU A 236 23.51 27.29 33.86
C LEU A 236 24.58 28.38 33.83
N LEU A 237 24.41 29.43 34.63
CA LEU A 237 25.40 30.49 34.75
C LEU A 237 26.75 29.94 35.23
N VAL A 238 26.75 29.16 36.32
CA VAL A 238 27.96 28.52 36.85
C VAL A 238 28.57 27.53 35.86
N HIS A 239 27.75 26.73 35.19
CA HIS A 239 28.24 25.74 34.23
C HIS A 239 28.89 26.38 33.00
N ILE A 240 28.28 27.44 32.45
CA ILE A 240 28.83 28.19 31.30
C ILE A 240 30.15 28.88 31.70
N THR A 241 30.23 29.49 32.88
CA THR A 241 31.47 30.13 33.34
C THR A 241 32.59 29.12 33.57
N CYS A 242 32.29 27.93 34.10
CA CYS A 242 33.27 26.85 34.24
C CYS A 242 33.81 26.36 32.88
N ILE A 243 32.94 26.10 31.90
CA ILE A 243 33.36 25.67 30.55
C ILE A 243 34.24 26.75 29.89
N PHE A 244 33.84 28.02 30.03
CA PHE A 244 34.57 29.16 29.48
C PHE A 244 35.94 29.34 30.14
N ALA A 245 36.00 29.28 31.47
CA ALA A 245 37.24 29.37 32.23
C ALA A 245 38.22 28.25 31.83
N TYR A 246 37.72 27.03 31.62
CA TYR A 246 38.54 25.90 31.18
C TYR A 246 39.12 26.07 29.77
N GLN A 247 38.56 26.95 28.92
CA GLN A 247 39.17 27.25 27.62
C GLN A 247 40.41 28.15 27.73
N LEU A 248 40.67 28.76 28.90
CA LEU A 248 41.87 29.56 29.09
C LEU A 248 43.12 28.66 29.10
N PRO A 249 44.15 28.96 28.29
CA PRO A 249 45.36 28.15 28.21
C PRO A 249 46.06 27.88 29.54
N ILE A 250 45.97 28.81 30.51
CA ILE A 250 46.50 28.63 31.87
C ILE A 250 45.82 27.47 32.58
N LEU A 251 44.49 27.42 32.57
CA LEU A 251 43.70 26.41 33.26
C LEU A 251 43.88 25.02 32.63
N GLN A 252 44.04 24.94 31.31
CA GLN A 252 44.34 23.69 30.59
C GLN A 252 45.71 23.10 30.96
N SER A 253 46.69 23.95 31.29
CA SER A 253 48.02 23.48 31.73
C SER A 253 48.03 22.94 33.17
N LEU A 254 47.14 23.46 34.03
CA LEU A 254 47.01 23.06 35.44
C LEU A 254 46.14 21.80 35.61
N ILE A 255 45.16 21.60 34.72
CA ILE A 255 44.16 20.55 34.83
C ILE A 255 44.23 19.67 33.57
N ASN A 256 44.82 18.47 33.70
CA ASN A 256 44.93 17.53 32.58
C ASN A 256 43.57 16.90 32.20
N CYS A 257 43.36 16.66 30.90
CA CYS A 257 42.10 16.18 30.31
C CYS A 257 41.71 14.75 30.72
N ASP A 258 42.69 13.90 31.07
CA ASP A 258 42.47 12.48 31.34
C ASP A 258 41.78 12.20 32.69
N LYS A 259 41.76 13.20 33.59
CA LYS A 259 41.14 13.07 34.91
C LYS A 259 39.64 12.79 34.77
N ILE A 260 39.10 11.95 35.66
CA ILE A 260 37.68 11.58 35.62
C ILE A 260 36.77 12.81 35.80
N TRP A 261 37.17 13.74 36.66
CA TRP A 261 36.40 14.93 37.03
C TRP A 261 36.24 15.93 35.88
N THR A 262 37.25 16.08 35.02
CA THR A 262 37.18 16.94 33.82
C THR A 262 36.20 16.38 32.81
N ARG A 263 36.24 15.07 32.58
CA ARG A 263 35.31 14.36 31.69
C ARG A 263 33.87 14.35 32.22
N LEU A 264 33.69 14.11 33.52
CA LEU A 264 32.37 14.10 34.18
C LEU A 264 31.68 15.47 34.13
N MET A 265 32.44 16.55 34.28
CA MET A 265 31.95 17.93 34.13
C MET A 265 31.72 18.33 32.66
N GLY A 266 32.14 17.50 31.69
CA GLY A 266 32.02 17.80 30.26
C GLY A 266 32.97 18.88 29.77
N MET A 267 34.11 19.07 30.46
CA MET A 267 35.11 20.10 30.14
C MET A 267 36.01 19.66 28.99
N GLU A 268 35.54 19.97 27.77
CA GLU A 268 36.24 19.84 26.48
C GLU A 268 37.40 20.82 26.26
N VAL A 269 38.54 20.39 25.70
CA VAL A 269 39.50 21.33 25.08
C VAL A 269 39.08 21.57 23.64
N LEU A 270 38.36 22.67 23.40
CA LEU A 270 37.88 23.06 22.06
C LEU A 270 39.00 23.73 21.24
N PHE A 271 39.83 24.54 21.90
CA PHE A 271 40.96 25.22 21.30
C PHE A 271 42.27 24.71 21.88
N ARG A 272 43.22 24.33 21.02
CA ARG A 272 44.55 23.83 21.41
C ARG A 272 45.65 24.77 20.91
N LEU A 273 46.71 24.93 21.70
CA LEU A 273 47.94 25.56 21.22
C LEU A 273 48.72 24.59 20.33
N LEU A 274 49.12 25.05 19.14
CA LEU A 274 49.93 24.27 18.21
C LEU A 274 51.30 23.92 18.83
N LYS A 275 51.61 22.62 18.93
CA LYS A 275 52.84 22.10 19.57
C LYS A 275 54.13 22.40 18.80
N ASP A 276 54.07 22.56 17.47
CA ASP A 276 55.27 22.64 16.60
C ASP A 276 55.79 24.06 16.31
N ASN A 277 55.31 25.08 17.04
CA ASN A 277 55.88 26.42 16.97
C ASN A 277 56.41 26.84 18.35
N LYS A 278 57.73 27.09 18.45
CA LYS A 278 58.45 27.58 19.64
C LYS A 278 57.88 28.88 20.26
N ASN A 279 56.86 29.48 19.64
CA ASN A 279 56.24 30.73 20.03
C ASN A 279 54.81 30.59 20.62
N GLY A 280 54.12 29.44 20.51
CA GLY A 280 52.80 29.21 21.12
C GLY A 280 51.73 30.26 20.80
N LYS A 281 51.71 30.79 19.56
CA LYS A 281 50.89 31.94 19.14
C LYS A 281 49.58 31.58 18.46
N ILE A 282 49.46 30.37 17.91
CA ILE A 282 48.35 29.97 17.04
C ILE A 282 47.42 29.05 17.85
N LEU A 283 46.14 29.43 17.90
CA LEU A 283 45.05 28.62 18.44
C LEU A 283 44.42 27.84 17.28
N GLU A 284 44.44 26.51 17.37
CA GLU A 284 43.76 25.64 16.40
C GLU A 284 42.54 24.97 17.05
N LEU A 285 41.49 24.76 16.26
CA LEU A 285 40.35 23.94 16.63
C LEU A 285 40.79 22.48 16.71
N ASN A 286 40.35 21.77 17.75
CA ASN A 286 40.71 20.37 17.92
C ASN A 286 40.02 19.49 16.86
N ALA A 287 40.80 19.04 15.86
CA ALA A 287 40.30 18.21 14.75
C ALA A 287 39.81 16.80 15.18
N GLN A 288 40.11 16.37 16.41
CA GLN A 288 39.65 15.09 16.95
C GLN A 288 38.22 15.13 17.51
N LEU A 289 37.63 16.32 17.65
CA LEU A 289 36.30 16.51 18.21
C LEU A 289 35.23 16.58 17.11
N ASN A 290 34.09 15.96 17.39
CA ASN A 290 32.90 16.01 16.53
C ASN A 290 32.15 17.34 16.69
N LEU A 291 31.27 17.65 15.73
CA LEU A 291 30.50 18.90 15.68
C LEU A 291 29.63 19.14 16.94
N ASP A 292 29.16 18.07 17.58
CA ASP A 292 28.39 18.09 18.83
C ASP A 292 29.14 18.79 19.98
N SER A 293 30.45 18.62 20.04
CA SER A 293 31.35 19.20 21.04
C SER A 293 31.39 20.72 20.92
N TYR A 294 31.41 21.24 19.70
CA TYR A 294 31.38 22.67 19.40
C TYR A 294 29.98 23.30 19.58
N LEU A 295 28.92 22.52 19.36
CA LEU A 295 27.54 23.00 19.48
C LEU A 295 27.07 23.07 20.95
N SER A 296 27.66 22.27 21.85
CA SER A 296 27.29 22.19 23.27
C SER A 296 27.33 23.55 24.01
N PRO A 297 28.42 24.34 23.97
CA PRO A 297 28.45 25.67 24.61
C PRO A 297 27.40 26.64 24.06
N ILE A 298 27.19 26.65 22.74
CA ILE A 298 26.16 27.48 22.08
C ILE A 298 24.77 27.12 22.61
N ALA A 299 24.47 25.83 22.71
CA ALA A 299 23.19 25.34 23.23
C ALA A 299 22.98 25.70 24.71
N LEU A 300 24.03 25.64 25.55
CA LEU A 300 23.95 26.05 26.96
C LEU A 300 23.68 27.55 27.11
N MET A 301 24.36 28.40 26.32
CA MET A 301 24.12 29.84 26.31
C MET A 301 22.70 30.18 25.83
N LEU A 302 22.22 29.51 24.77
CA LEU A 302 20.83 29.65 24.32
C LEU A 302 19.83 29.16 25.38
N ALA A 303 20.13 28.08 26.10
CA ALA A 303 19.31 27.57 27.20
C ALA A 303 19.22 28.59 28.34
N TYR A 304 20.33 29.23 28.72
CA TYR A 304 20.33 30.33 29.69
C TYR A 304 19.42 31.48 29.21
N PHE A 305 19.57 31.91 27.96
CA PHE A 305 18.77 33.00 27.39
C PHE A 305 17.28 32.67 27.33
N ALA A 306 16.91 31.47 26.88
CA ALA A 306 15.52 31.04 26.78
C ALA A 306 14.85 30.83 28.15
N THR A 307 15.57 30.25 29.12
CA THR A 307 15.07 30.00 30.48
C THR A 307 14.85 31.30 31.24
N THR A 308 15.81 32.22 31.20
CA THR A 308 15.69 33.57 31.79
C THR A 308 14.55 34.36 31.16
N LEU A 309 14.41 34.33 29.83
CA LEU A 309 13.29 34.98 29.14
C LEU A 309 11.93 34.39 29.55
N SER A 310 11.84 33.07 29.69
CA SER A 310 10.61 32.40 30.13
C SER A 310 10.24 32.76 31.58
N LEU A 311 11.23 32.92 32.45
CA LEU A 311 11.05 33.33 33.84
C LEU A 311 10.51 34.77 33.92
N ILE A 312 11.08 35.68 33.13
CA ILE A 312 10.69 37.09 33.06
C ILE A 312 9.28 37.25 32.47
N ASN A 313 8.99 36.58 31.36
CA ASN A 313 7.68 36.64 30.71
C ASN A 313 6.55 36.09 31.59
N ARG A 314 6.85 35.07 32.41
CA ARG A 314 5.87 34.48 33.33
C ARG A 314 5.56 35.37 34.53
N SER A 315 6.56 36.05 35.11
CA SER A 315 6.32 37.00 36.20
C SER A 315 5.49 38.20 35.73
N GLN A 316 5.72 38.68 34.51
CA GLN A 316 4.89 39.73 33.89
C GLN A 316 3.45 39.29 33.65
N TYR A 317 3.23 38.06 33.17
CA TYR A 317 1.88 37.54 32.98
C TYR A 317 1.10 37.52 34.30
N GLU A 318 1.70 37.07 35.41
CA GLU A 318 1.02 37.09 36.71
C GLU A 318 0.71 38.52 37.17
N VAL A 319 1.62 39.48 36.99
CA VAL A 319 1.40 40.89 37.33
C VAL A 319 0.31 41.49 36.45
N SER A 320 0.42 41.45 35.12
CA SER A 320 -0.60 41.98 34.20
C SER A 320 -1.95 41.31 34.36
N PHE A 321 -2.01 39.98 34.57
CA PHE A 321 -3.26 39.29 34.81
C PHE A 321 -3.89 39.68 36.14
N LYS A 322 -3.08 39.87 37.21
CA LYS A 322 -3.57 40.36 38.50
C LYS A 322 -4.09 41.79 38.39
N THR A 323 -3.41 42.67 37.64
CA THR A 323 -3.87 44.05 37.36
C THR A 323 -5.14 44.08 36.51
N ILE A 324 -5.24 43.26 35.46
CA ILE A 324 -6.45 43.11 34.64
C ILE A 324 -7.61 42.56 35.48
N ARG A 325 -7.37 41.56 36.34
CA ARG A 325 -8.38 40.99 37.24
C ARG A 325 -8.84 41.99 38.32
N MET A 326 -7.94 42.83 38.84
CA MET A 326 -8.32 43.94 39.73
C MET A 326 -9.16 44.98 38.99
N ASN A 327 -8.85 45.25 37.70
CA ASN A 327 -9.61 46.19 36.88
C ASN A 327 -10.95 45.64 36.35
N LEU A 328 -11.13 44.31 36.32
CA LEU A 328 -12.35 43.60 35.91
C LEU A 328 -13.12 42.99 37.10
N GLY A 329 -12.79 43.35 38.34
CA GLY A 329 -13.58 43.01 39.53
C GLY A 329 -14.97 43.68 39.51
N PRO A 330 -15.99 43.12 40.17
CA PRO A 330 -17.38 43.48 39.95
C PRO A 330 -17.67 44.89 40.47
N LYS A 331 -18.09 45.80 39.59
CA LYS A 331 -18.85 46.98 40.00
C LYS A 331 -20.23 46.49 40.43
N THR A 332 -20.52 46.60 41.72
CA THR A 332 -21.80 46.26 42.33
C THR A 332 -22.94 47.11 41.76
N ASN A 333 -24.04 46.41 41.51
CA ASN A 333 -25.35 46.83 41.02
C ASN A 333 -25.85 48.18 41.57
N ASN A 334 -26.36 49.02 40.68
CA ASN A 334 -27.66 49.68 40.80
C ASN A 334 -28.03 50.26 39.43
N ILE A 335 -29.34 50.34 39.15
CA ILE A 335 -30.01 50.71 37.88
C ILE A 335 -30.38 49.48 37.02
N TYR A 336 -31.36 48.72 37.51
CA TYR A 336 -32.39 48.11 36.67
C TYR A 336 -33.76 48.61 37.14
N SER A 337 -34.28 49.63 36.47
CA SER A 337 -35.71 49.90 36.35
C SER A 337 -35.93 50.92 35.23
N ASN A 338 -36.06 50.43 34.00
CA ASN A 338 -37.20 50.73 33.13
C ASN A 338 -36.95 50.20 31.71
N ILE A 339 -37.93 49.43 31.26
CA ILE A 339 -38.06 48.84 29.93
C ILE A 339 -38.69 49.88 29.00
N GLN A 340 -38.15 50.05 27.80
CA GLN A 340 -38.94 50.11 26.57
C GLN A 340 -38.06 49.80 25.34
N PRO A 341 -38.54 49.02 24.37
CA PRO A 341 -37.79 48.71 23.15
C PRO A 341 -38.10 49.78 22.10
N SER A 342 -37.11 50.60 21.74
CA SER A 342 -37.15 51.41 20.52
C SER A 342 -36.22 50.80 19.49
N ASN A 343 -36.83 50.46 18.35
CA ASN A 343 -36.21 49.99 17.13
C ASN A 343 -35.08 50.92 16.68
N GLU A 344 -33.83 50.45 16.69
CA GLU A 344 -32.79 50.92 15.77
C GLU A 344 -31.96 49.71 15.34
N GLU A 345 -31.82 49.60 14.02
CA GLU A 345 -31.14 48.55 13.29
C GLU A 345 -29.68 48.46 13.72
N ASN A 346 -29.34 47.42 14.47
CA ASN A 346 -27.96 47.02 14.64
C ASN A 346 -27.52 46.31 13.35
N GLU A 347 -26.94 47.07 12.42
CA GLU A 347 -26.01 46.55 11.43
C GLU A 347 -24.86 45.85 12.17
N GLU A 348 -24.98 44.52 12.33
CA GLU A 348 -23.82 43.68 12.55
C GLU A 348 -22.95 43.75 11.29
N ILE A 349 -21.99 44.67 11.28
CA ILE A 349 -20.87 44.64 10.35
C ILE A 349 -20.10 43.35 10.62
N SER A 350 -20.53 42.26 10.00
CA SER A 350 -19.76 41.02 9.90
C SER A 350 -18.55 41.31 9.01
N ILE A 351 -17.43 41.64 9.64
CA ILE A 351 -16.15 41.69 8.94
C ILE A 351 -15.82 40.25 8.54
N ASP A 352 -16.17 39.90 7.31
CA ASP A 352 -15.80 38.67 6.63
C ASP A 352 -14.29 38.66 6.36
N THR A 353 -13.51 38.45 7.42
CA THR A 353 -12.15 37.96 7.29
C THR A 353 -12.25 36.48 6.95
N LYS A 354 -12.05 36.17 5.66
CA LYS A 354 -11.81 34.78 5.22
C LYS A 354 -10.71 34.20 6.13
N PRO A 355 -10.95 33.09 6.84
CA PRO A 355 -9.91 32.51 7.67
C PRO A 355 -8.74 32.16 6.77
N SER A 356 -7.56 32.66 7.13
CA SER A 356 -6.32 32.41 6.40
C SER A 356 -6.15 30.90 6.18
N MET A 357 -5.50 30.49 5.08
CA MET A 357 -5.12 29.09 4.84
C MET A 357 -4.44 28.47 6.08
N LEU A 358 -3.70 29.28 6.85
CA LEU A 358 -3.09 28.88 8.11
C LEU A 358 -4.12 28.57 9.21
N GLU A 359 -5.18 29.36 9.37
CA GLU A 359 -6.22 29.10 10.37
C GLU A 359 -7.02 27.84 10.03
N GLN A 360 -7.32 27.64 8.74
CA GLN A 360 -7.96 26.41 8.27
C GLN A 360 -7.05 25.19 8.49
N PHE A 361 -5.75 25.33 8.21
CA PHE A 361 -4.75 24.32 8.53
C PHE A 361 -4.69 24.05 10.04
N PHE A 362 -4.71 25.08 10.88
CA PHE A 362 -4.71 24.93 12.34
C PHE A 362 -5.97 24.23 12.86
N TYR A 363 -7.15 24.51 12.32
CA TYR A 363 -8.37 23.78 12.68
C TYR A 363 -8.29 22.30 12.28
N ILE A 364 -7.81 21.99 11.07
CA ILE A 364 -7.59 20.61 10.61
C ILE A 364 -6.56 19.90 11.50
N VAL A 365 -5.46 20.58 11.84
CA VAL A 365 -4.44 20.07 12.76
C VAL A 365 -5.00 19.89 14.17
N CYS A 366 -5.89 20.76 14.65
CA CYS A 366 -6.55 20.63 15.95
C CYS A 366 -7.52 19.44 15.99
N GLU A 367 -8.27 19.19 14.91
CA GLU A 367 -9.13 18.01 14.81
C GLU A 367 -8.31 16.72 14.68
N LEU A 368 -7.26 16.71 13.87
CA LEU A 368 -6.33 15.59 13.74
C LEU A 368 -5.60 15.29 15.06
N THR A 369 -5.15 16.31 15.77
CA THR A 369 -4.51 16.16 17.09
C THR A 369 -5.51 15.71 18.14
N SER A 370 -6.77 16.17 18.10
CA SER A 370 -7.85 15.68 18.97
C SER A 370 -8.18 14.21 18.70
N PHE A 371 -8.18 13.78 17.44
CA PHE A 371 -8.36 12.38 17.05
C PHE A 371 -7.16 11.51 17.49
N ALA A 372 -5.93 11.97 17.24
CA ALA A 372 -4.71 11.31 17.68
C ALA A 372 -4.66 11.21 19.21
N TYR A 373 -5.08 12.26 19.90
CA TYR A 373 -5.23 12.27 21.35
C TYR A 373 -6.26 11.24 21.79
N LYS A 374 -7.45 11.18 21.18
CA LYS A 374 -8.49 10.19 21.53
C LYS A 374 -8.02 8.75 21.35
N ASN A 375 -7.22 8.47 20.32
CA ASN A 375 -6.68 7.14 20.00
C ASN A 375 -5.25 6.91 20.52
N SER A 376 -4.78 7.75 21.43
CA SER A 376 -3.38 7.72 21.86
C SER A 376 -2.98 6.40 22.52
N TYR A 377 -3.90 5.69 23.17
CA TYR A 377 -3.66 4.38 23.78
C TYR A 377 -3.19 3.32 22.78
N ILE A 378 -3.65 3.37 21.52
CA ILE A 378 -3.17 2.48 20.46
C ILE A 378 -1.71 2.81 20.14
N LEU A 379 -1.40 4.11 20.07
CA LEU A 379 -0.08 4.63 19.75
C LEU A 379 0.93 4.32 20.87
N LEU A 380 0.51 4.34 22.15
CA LEU A 380 1.27 3.82 23.30
C LEU A 380 1.80 2.41 23.03
N ASN A 381 0.89 1.52 22.63
CA ASN A 381 1.23 0.10 22.49
C ASN A 381 2.17 -0.16 21.30
N ILE A 382 1.93 0.52 20.18
CA ILE A 382 2.81 0.47 19.01
C ILE A 382 4.22 0.95 19.36
N ILE A 383 4.33 2.07 20.07
CA ILE A 383 5.65 2.63 20.42
C ILE A 383 6.39 1.77 21.45
N MET A 384 5.69 1.13 22.40
CA MET A 384 6.33 0.16 23.30
C MET A 384 7.00 -0.98 22.52
N MET A 385 6.32 -1.54 21.51
CA MET A 385 6.91 -2.56 20.65
C MET A 385 8.08 -2.01 19.82
N ILE A 386 7.93 -0.84 19.18
CA ILE A 386 9.00 -0.22 18.38
C ILE A 386 10.26 0.03 19.24
N TRP A 387 10.11 0.55 20.46
CA TRP A 387 11.25 0.76 21.36
C TRP A 387 12.02 -0.55 21.55
N SER A 388 11.33 -1.63 21.86
CA SER A 388 11.96 -2.93 22.15
C SER A 388 12.67 -3.58 20.96
N ILE A 389 12.26 -3.26 19.73
CA ILE A 389 12.86 -3.78 18.50
C ILE A 389 14.04 -2.92 18.07
N VAL A 390 13.92 -1.58 18.15
CA VAL A 390 14.98 -0.64 17.76
C VAL A 390 16.19 -0.77 18.71
N TYR A 391 15.94 -0.96 20.00
CA TYR A 391 16.97 -1.16 21.02
C TYR A 391 16.81 -2.54 21.64
N HIS A 392 17.38 -3.56 20.99
CA HIS A 392 17.35 -4.95 21.46
C HIS A 392 18.12 -5.11 22.79
N SER A 393 17.42 -5.50 23.86
CA SER A 393 18.02 -5.81 25.17
C SER A 393 17.03 -6.53 26.11
N TRP A 394 17.51 -7.16 27.18
CA TRP A 394 16.63 -7.81 28.18
C TRP A 394 15.67 -6.83 28.87
N LEU A 395 16.10 -5.61 29.16
CA LEU A 395 15.23 -4.58 29.74
C LEU A 395 14.13 -4.12 28.78
N THR A 396 14.39 -4.09 27.48
CA THR A 396 13.36 -3.71 26.50
C THR A 396 12.48 -4.90 26.10
N PHE A 397 12.95 -6.15 26.25
CA PHE A 397 12.14 -7.35 26.12
C PHE A 397 10.94 -7.36 27.08
N ALA A 398 11.11 -6.85 28.30
CA ALA A 398 10.00 -6.68 29.25
C ALA A 398 8.90 -5.75 28.70
N LEU A 399 9.26 -4.67 28.00
CA LEU A 399 8.30 -3.79 27.32
C LEU A 399 7.59 -4.50 26.18
N LEU A 400 8.28 -5.36 25.44
CA LEU A 400 7.69 -6.14 24.34
C LEU A 400 6.62 -7.11 24.87
N ILE A 401 6.95 -7.92 25.88
CA ILE A 401 6.00 -8.84 26.51
C ILE A 401 4.83 -8.06 27.10
N TRP A 402 5.09 -6.96 27.80
CA TRP A 402 4.03 -6.16 28.39
C TRP A 402 3.09 -5.56 27.34
N ALA A 403 3.63 -5.04 26.24
CA ALA A 403 2.85 -4.53 25.10
C ALA A 403 1.97 -5.62 24.48
N ASN A 404 2.53 -6.82 24.34
CA ASN A 404 1.86 -8.00 23.81
C ASN A 404 0.74 -8.51 24.71
N ILE A 405 0.95 -8.54 26.03
CA ILE A 405 -0.09 -8.88 27.03
C ILE A 405 -1.21 -7.83 27.00
N LEU A 406 -0.87 -6.54 26.95
CA LEU A 406 -1.87 -5.46 26.89
C LEU A 406 -2.75 -5.53 25.64
N TRP A 407 -2.24 -6.04 24.52
CA TRP A 407 -3.04 -6.31 23.33
C TRP A 407 -4.04 -7.46 23.52
N MET A 408 -3.75 -8.45 24.35
CA MET A 408 -4.62 -9.63 24.53
C MET A 408 -5.77 -9.39 25.53
N ILE A 409 -5.63 -8.41 26.43
CA ILE A 409 -6.61 -8.15 27.49
C ILE A 409 -7.91 -7.52 26.91
N PRO A 410 -9.11 -8.01 27.33
CA PRO A 410 -10.38 -7.39 26.95
C PRO A 410 -10.47 -5.95 27.49
N ASN A 411 -11.14 -5.04 26.74
CA ASN A 411 -11.21 -3.61 27.05
C ASN A 411 -9.84 -2.90 27.09
N GLN A 412 -9.03 -3.13 26.06
CA GLN A 412 -7.68 -2.58 25.86
C GLN A 412 -7.51 -1.12 26.28
N ARG A 413 -8.43 -0.22 25.92
CA ARG A 413 -8.36 1.19 26.30
C ARG A 413 -8.25 1.37 27.82
N ARG A 414 -9.07 0.67 28.61
CA ARG A 414 -9.06 0.82 30.08
C ARG A 414 -7.76 0.30 30.67
N SER A 415 -7.30 -0.87 30.21
CA SER A 415 -6.08 -1.51 30.69
C SER A 415 -4.83 -0.70 30.32
N MET A 416 -4.71 -0.23 29.07
CA MET A 416 -3.60 0.60 28.60
C MET A 416 -3.54 1.95 29.32
N MET A 417 -4.69 2.58 29.56
CA MET A 417 -4.75 3.82 30.32
C MET A 417 -4.34 3.63 31.78
N ARG A 418 -4.63 2.47 32.38
CA ARG A 418 -4.17 2.15 33.74
C ARG A 418 -2.67 1.85 33.78
N SER A 419 -2.14 1.16 32.77
CA SER A 419 -0.72 0.80 32.70
C SER A 419 0.19 1.95 32.28
N SER A 420 -0.34 3.00 31.64
CA SER A 420 0.48 4.09 31.07
C SER A 420 1.38 4.76 32.09
N LEU A 421 0.97 4.89 33.37
CA LEU A 421 1.81 5.45 34.42
C LEU A 421 3.04 4.58 34.72
N PHE A 422 2.85 3.25 34.82
CA PHE A 422 3.94 2.31 35.06
C PHE A 422 4.93 2.31 33.89
N VAL A 423 4.41 2.36 32.66
CA VAL A 423 5.24 2.44 31.44
C VAL A 423 6.07 3.73 31.44
N VAL A 424 5.46 4.88 31.76
CA VAL A 424 6.19 6.16 31.84
C VAL A 424 7.32 6.09 32.87
N LEU A 425 7.07 5.55 34.07
CA LEU A 425 8.10 5.41 35.11
C LEU A 425 9.24 4.48 34.68
N TYR A 426 8.89 3.32 34.11
CA TYR A 426 9.88 2.36 33.62
C TYR A 426 10.75 2.96 32.50
N SER A 427 10.11 3.61 31.52
CA SER A 427 10.80 4.30 30.42
C SER A 427 11.72 5.41 30.89
N GLN A 428 11.38 6.10 31.98
CA GLN A 428 12.24 7.13 32.57
C GLN A 428 13.49 6.55 33.21
N ILE A 429 13.37 5.40 33.89
CA ILE A 429 14.51 4.68 34.44
C ILE A 429 15.44 4.26 33.29
N LEU A 430 14.90 3.70 32.19
CA LEU A 430 15.70 3.34 31.02
C LEU A 430 16.38 4.56 30.35
N LEU A 431 15.69 5.70 30.32
CA LEU A 431 16.22 6.93 29.75
C LEU A 431 17.36 7.51 30.61
N LEU A 432 17.20 7.49 31.94
CA LEU A 432 18.24 7.91 32.89
C LEU A 432 19.46 6.98 32.82
N ALA A 433 19.24 5.67 32.77
CA ALA A 433 20.31 4.70 32.53
C ALA A 433 21.07 4.99 31.23
N GLN A 434 20.35 5.24 30.12
CA GLN A 434 21.00 5.61 28.85
C GLN A 434 21.78 6.92 28.93
N TYR A 435 21.30 7.89 29.73
CA TYR A 435 21.98 9.16 29.93
C TYR A 435 23.32 8.98 30.65
N ILE A 436 23.34 8.14 31.70
CA ILE A 436 24.56 7.80 32.45
C ILE A 436 25.57 7.10 31.54
N TYR A 437 25.14 6.07 30.80
CA TYR A 437 25.99 5.37 29.81
C TYR A 437 26.31 6.21 28.56
N GLY A 438 25.73 7.41 28.43
CA GLY A 438 26.09 8.37 27.39
C GLY A 438 27.26 9.25 27.77
N MET A 439 27.61 9.36 29.06
CA MET A 439 28.73 10.17 29.55
C MET A 439 30.07 9.62 29.05
N ASN A 440 31.08 10.50 28.97
CA ASN A 440 32.40 10.16 28.44
C ASN A 440 33.27 9.39 29.47
N LEU A 441 32.88 8.15 29.78
CA LEU A 441 33.53 7.25 30.73
C LEU A 441 34.11 6.03 30.01
N TYR A 442 35.30 5.59 30.40
CA TYR A 442 35.95 4.42 29.78
C TYR A 442 35.43 3.09 30.35
N GLU A 443 35.67 1.98 29.65
CA GLU A 443 35.23 0.63 30.08
C GLU A 443 35.81 0.21 31.45
N ASN A 444 36.95 0.77 31.85
CA ASN A 444 37.57 0.51 33.15
C ASN A 444 36.80 1.18 34.31
N GLU A 445 36.06 2.25 34.04
CA GLU A 445 35.35 3.08 35.03
C GLU A 445 33.87 2.69 35.12
N LEU A 446 33.26 2.37 33.97
CA LEU A 446 31.90 1.85 33.87
C LEU A 446 31.89 0.64 32.91
N PRO A 447 32.07 -0.59 33.45
CA PRO A 447 32.26 -1.78 32.63
C PRO A 447 30.98 -2.20 31.91
N THR A 448 31.14 -2.62 30.66
CA THR A 448 30.10 -3.26 29.81
C THR A 448 30.18 -4.79 29.86
N LYS A 449 31.33 -5.34 30.24
CA LYS A 449 31.55 -6.79 30.42
C LYS A 449 32.16 -7.05 31.79
N VAL A 450 31.41 -7.69 32.68
CA VAL A 450 31.93 -8.06 34.01
C VAL A 450 32.55 -9.46 33.91
N LYS A 451 33.88 -9.50 33.78
CA LYS A 451 34.64 -10.75 33.64
C LYS A 451 34.43 -11.72 34.81
N SER A 452 34.18 -11.22 36.03
CA SER A 452 34.01 -12.06 37.24
C SER A 452 32.73 -12.90 37.29
N CYS A 453 31.70 -12.57 36.50
CA CYS A 453 30.40 -13.26 36.53
C CYS A 453 29.97 -13.77 35.13
N GLY A 454 30.77 -13.52 34.08
CA GLY A 454 30.43 -13.86 32.70
C GLY A 454 29.23 -13.06 32.13
N LEU A 455 28.75 -12.04 32.85
CA LEU A 455 27.59 -11.23 32.45
C LEU A 455 28.00 -10.13 31.47
N ASN A 456 27.39 -10.14 30.29
CA ASN A 456 27.50 -9.07 29.31
C ASN A 456 26.40 -8.01 29.56
N LEU A 457 26.76 -6.88 30.18
CA LEU A 457 25.82 -5.79 30.51
C LEU A 457 25.28 -5.10 29.25
N GLU A 458 25.98 -5.21 28.12
CA GLU A 458 25.51 -4.72 26.82
C GLU A 458 24.19 -5.38 26.41
N GLN A 459 24.00 -6.67 26.71
CA GLN A 459 22.77 -7.42 26.43
C GLN A 459 21.62 -7.04 27.35
N ILE A 460 21.92 -6.62 28.58
CA ILE A 460 20.91 -6.15 29.54
C ILE A 460 20.31 -4.83 29.05
N GLY A 461 21.13 -4.01 28.39
CA GLY A 461 20.75 -2.74 27.74
C GLY A 461 21.68 -1.58 28.07
N PHE A 462 22.79 -1.86 28.75
CA PHE A 462 23.78 -0.89 29.15
C PHE A 462 24.91 -0.85 28.12
N VAL A 463 24.74 -0.02 27.10
CA VAL A 463 25.66 0.08 25.96
C VAL A 463 26.24 1.48 25.91
N HIS A 464 27.57 1.58 25.83
CA HIS A 464 28.28 2.81 25.53
C HIS A 464 28.04 3.19 24.06
N PRO A 465 27.47 4.38 23.75
CA PRO A 465 27.29 4.84 22.37
C PRO A 465 28.61 4.95 21.59
N GLN A 466 29.71 5.21 22.31
CA GLN A 466 31.08 5.34 21.80
C GLN A 466 31.59 4.03 21.17
N ASN A 467 31.25 2.87 21.75
CA ASN A 467 31.68 1.55 21.25
C ASN A 467 31.03 1.17 19.92
N LYS A 468 29.98 1.88 19.48
CA LYS A 468 29.23 1.63 18.24
C LYS A 468 29.34 2.78 17.22
N ASP A 469 30.34 3.67 17.37
CA ASP A 469 30.54 4.88 16.57
C ASP A 469 29.29 5.79 16.47
N SER A 470 28.40 5.71 17.46
CA SER A 470 27.13 6.43 17.46
C SER A 470 27.17 7.61 18.42
N GLN A 471 26.75 8.78 17.95
CA GLN A 471 26.74 9.99 18.77
C GLN A 471 25.73 9.85 19.93
N PRO A 472 26.07 10.21 21.18
CA PRO A 472 25.21 10.01 22.36
C PRO A 472 23.81 10.63 22.27
N TRP A 473 23.67 11.78 21.58
CA TRP A 473 22.40 12.51 21.48
C TRP A 473 21.35 11.79 20.61
N ILE A 474 21.77 10.95 19.66
CA ILE A 474 20.87 10.22 18.74
C ILE A 474 19.99 9.22 19.51
N PRO A 475 20.54 8.23 20.25
CA PRO A 475 19.72 7.28 20.99
C PRO A 475 18.91 7.95 22.11
N LEU A 476 19.43 9.01 22.72
CA LEU A 476 18.67 9.79 23.71
C LEU A 476 17.46 10.47 23.08
N THR A 477 17.60 11.07 21.90
CA THR A 477 16.53 11.77 21.19
C THR A 477 15.44 10.85 20.66
N VAL A 478 15.81 9.67 20.16
CA VAL A 478 14.82 8.68 19.74
C VAL A 478 14.04 8.15 20.96
N LYS A 479 14.72 7.81 22.06
CA LYS A 479 14.06 7.32 23.29
C LYS A 479 13.19 8.38 23.96
N THR A 480 13.57 9.67 23.95
CA THR A 480 12.70 10.74 24.45
C THR A 480 11.48 10.98 23.56
N GLY A 481 11.62 10.83 22.24
CA GLY A 481 10.48 10.81 21.32
C GLY A 481 9.45 9.73 21.67
N PHE A 482 9.91 8.52 22.04
CA PHE A 482 9.02 7.47 22.53
C PHE A 482 8.36 7.83 23.87
N LEU A 483 9.12 8.37 24.82
CA LEU A 483 8.59 8.83 26.11
C LEU A 483 7.51 9.92 25.97
N PHE A 484 7.63 10.81 24.98
CA PHE A 484 6.63 11.87 24.75
C PHE A 484 5.23 11.30 24.50
N VAL A 485 5.13 10.21 23.74
CA VAL A 485 3.84 9.54 23.51
C VAL A 485 3.30 8.92 24.79
N PHE A 486 4.17 8.36 25.62
CA PHE A 486 3.78 7.79 26.91
C PHE A 486 3.27 8.89 27.85
N TRP A 487 3.83 10.10 27.77
CA TRP A 487 3.29 11.27 28.46
C TRP A 487 1.93 11.72 27.95
N VAL A 488 1.70 11.74 26.62
CA VAL A 488 0.41 12.11 26.03
C VAL A 488 -0.72 11.18 26.51
N THR A 489 -0.45 9.87 26.52
CA THR A 489 -1.41 8.84 26.94
C THR A 489 -1.69 8.89 28.45
N SER A 490 -0.65 9.02 29.27
CA SER A 490 -0.80 9.26 30.71
C SER A 490 -1.61 10.53 30.97
N ARG A 491 -1.35 11.62 30.22
CA ARG A 491 -2.12 12.87 30.35
C ARG A 491 -3.58 12.66 30.02
N GLN A 492 -3.88 11.88 28.99
CA GLN A 492 -5.26 11.54 28.63
C GLN A 492 -5.95 10.79 29.77
N TYR A 493 -5.30 9.76 30.34
CA TYR A 493 -5.85 9.02 31.47
C TYR A 493 -6.17 9.94 32.65
N PHE A 494 -5.23 10.78 33.08
CA PHE A 494 -5.46 11.68 34.21
C PHE A 494 -6.47 12.79 33.91
N ARG A 495 -6.53 13.28 32.67
CA ARG A 495 -7.53 14.25 32.23
C ARG A 495 -8.95 13.65 32.22
N GLU A 496 -9.12 12.44 31.71
CA GLU A 496 -10.41 11.75 31.73
C GLU A 496 -10.82 11.49 33.18
N LYS A 497 -9.91 11.00 34.02
CA LYS A 497 -10.15 10.79 35.45
C LYS A 497 -10.49 12.07 36.22
N SER A 498 -9.90 13.22 35.86
CA SER A 498 -10.24 14.50 36.50
C SER A 498 -11.58 15.05 36.03
N LEU A 499 -11.91 14.91 34.74
CA LEU A 499 -13.22 15.28 34.20
C LEU A 499 -14.34 14.42 34.78
N ASP A 500 -14.14 13.11 34.90
CA ASP A 500 -15.11 12.19 35.52
C ASP A 500 -15.40 12.58 36.97
N ARG A 501 -14.36 12.97 37.73
CA ARG A 501 -14.51 13.49 39.10
C ARG A 501 -15.28 14.81 39.15
N GLN A 502 -14.94 15.76 38.28
CA GLN A 502 -15.65 17.05 38.21
C GLN A 502 -17.12 16.86 37.82
N GLN A 503 -17.41 15.93 36.91
CA GLN A 503 -18.78 15.63 36.49
C GLN A 503 -19.56 14.88 37.57
N SER A 504 -18.92 13.96 38.32
CA SER A 504 -19.56 13.34 39.49
C SER A 504 -19.84 14.35 40.60
N ASP A 505 -18.88 15.25 40.88
CA ASP A 505 -19.04 16.30 41.90
C ASP A 505 -20.16 17.28 41.51
N LEU A 506 -20.26 17.65 40.23
CA LEU A 506 -21.36 18.48 39.70
C LEU A 506 -22.71 17.75 39.73
N LEU A 507 -22.76 16.47 39.33
CA LEU A 507 -24.00 15.68 39.41
C LEU A 507 -24.45 15.50 40.87
N GLN A 508 -23.51 15.34 41.79
CA GLN A 508 -23.76 15.23 43.22
C GLN A 508 -24.23 16.56 43.83
N GLN A 509 -23.74 17.70 43.33
CA GLN A 509 -24.24 19.03 43.69
C GLN A 509 -25.62 19.35 43.11
N ILE A 510 -25.96 18.84 41.92
CA ILE A 510 -27.21 19.20 41.23
C ILE A 510 -28.38 18.29 41.64
N PHE A 511 -28.16 16.99 41.90
CA PHE A 511 -29.27 16.01 42.03
C PHE A 511 -29.41 15.30 43.38
N GLY A 512 -28.54 15.53 44.36
CA GLY A 512 -28.59 14.82 45.64
C GLY A 512 -28.42 13.29 45.53
N THR A 513 -28.35 12.60 46.68
CA THR A 513 -27.84 11.22 46.81
C THR A 513 -28.69 10.10 46.18
N HIS A 514 -29.91 10.36 45.69
CA HIS A 514 -30.88 9.29 45.38
C HIS A 514 -31.15 9.00 43.89
N PHE A 515 -30.55 9.71 42.93
CA PHE A 515 -30.90 9.57 41.50
C PHE A 515 -29.76 9.08 40.56
N SER A 516 -28.78 8.34 41.07
CA SER A 516 -27.59 7.89 40.32
C SER A 516 -27.79 6.73 39.33
N ARG A 517 -28.99 6.56 38.75
CA ARG A 517 -29.31 5.40 37.88
C ARG A 517 -30.11 5.69 36.60
N TRP A 518 -29.99 6.89 36.02
CA TRP A 518 -30.51 7.12 34.65
C TRP A 518 -29.38 7.36 33.64
N GLU A 519 -29.43 6.57 32.57
CA GLU A 519 -28.42 6.39 31.52
C GLU A 519 -28.10 7.68 30.73
N HIS A 520 -26.82 7.84 30.39
CA HIS A 520 -26.28 8.96 29.63
C HIS A 520 -26.86 9.07 28.20
N GLN A 521 -27.58 10.16 27.90
CA GLN A 521 -27.70 10.68 26.53
C GLN A 521 -26.58 11.71 26.25
N PRO A 522 -25.78 11.54 25.19
CA PRO A 522 -24.75 12.52 24.85
C PRO A 522 -25.40 13.74 24.20
N TYR A 523 -25.12 14.89 24.81
CA TYR A 523 -25.36 16.25 24.34
C TYR A 523 -25.01 16.42 22.84
N GLU A 524 -25.95 16.99 22.07
CA GLU A 524 -25.83 17.22 20.63
C GLU A 524 -24.58 18.07 20.30
N LYS A 525 -23.70 17.53 19.46
CA LYS A 525 -22.65 18.30 18.79
C LYS A 525 -23.19 18.89 17.48
N SER A 526 -22.96 20.20 17.34
CA SER A 526 -23.19 21.08 16.19
C SER A 526 -23.34 20.41 14.82
N LYS A 527 -24.35 20.85 14.04
CA LYS A 527 -24.75 20.40 12.69
C LYS A 527 -23.61 20.28 11.66
N THR A 528 -22.47 20.95 11.85
CA THR A 528 -21.26 20.81 11.01
C THR A 528 -20.61 19.41 11.10
N THR A 529 -20.95 18.61 12.12
CA THR A 529 -20.43 17.26 12.33
C THR A 529 -21.19 16.16 11.56
N GLN A 530 -22.38 16.41 11.01
CA GLN A 530 -23.20 15.35 10.41
C GLN A 530 -22.60 14.77 9.12
N ILE A 531 -22.02 15.63 8.26
CA ILE A 531 -21.34 15.18 7.03
C ILE A 531 -20.08 14.39 7.38
N PHE A 532 -19.26 14.87 8.33
CA PHE A 532 -18.06 14.17 8.78
C PHE A 532 -18.40 12.84 9.48
N ILE A 533 -19.45 12.80 10.29
CA ILE A 533 -19.97 11.56 10.90
C ILE A 533 -20.49 10.61 9.82
N TYR A 534 -21.17 11.12 8.79
CA TYR A 534 -21.63 10.31 7.67
C TYR A 534 -20.47 9.76 6.83
N ILE A 535 -19.46 10.58 6.52
CA ILE A 535 -18.23 10.18 5.82
C ILE A 535 -17.46 9.16 6.66
N LEU A 536 -17.26 9.39 7.95
CA LEU A 536 -16.61 8.43 8.86
C LEU A 536 -17.41 7.14 9.00
N LYS A 537 -18.74 7.21 9.04
CA LYS A 537 -19.61 6.02 9.09
C LYS A 537 -19.54 5.24 7.78
N SER A 538 -19.48 5.93 6.65
CA SER A 538 -19.28 5.33 5.32
C SER A 538 -17.89 4.71 5.19
N ALA A 539 -16.83 5.44 5.56
CA ALA A 539 -15.45 4.98 5.57
C ALA A 539 -15.27 3.79 6.51
N SER A 540 -15.85 3.83 7.71
CA SER A 540 -15.81 2.71 8.65
C SER A 540 -16.52 1.48 8.08
N ASN A 541 -17.67 1.63 7.41
CA ASN A 541 -18.36 0.53 6.74
C ASN A 541 -17.61 0.01 5.49
N PHE A 542 -16.79 0.85 4.86
CA PHE A 542 -15.95 0.47 3.74
C PHE A 542 -14.71 -0.30 4.23
N ILE A 543 -14.03 0.24 5.25
CA ILE A 543 -12.88 -0.36 5.90
C ILE A 543 -13.26 -1.73 6.48
N THR A 544 -14.40 -1.88 7.17
CA THR A 544 -14.84 -3.19 7.70
C THR A 544 -14.97 -4.26 6.62
N ARG A 545 -15.29 -3.88 5.37
CA ARG A 545 -15.43 -4.81 4.24
C ARG A 545 -14.10 -5.19 3.62
N ILE A 546 -13.13 -4.28 3.59
CA ILE A 546 -11.82 -4.50 2.98
C ILE A 546 -10.82 -5.11 3.96
N TRP A 547 -10.96 -4.81 5.26
CA TRP A 547 -9.97 -5.18 6.28
C TRP A 547 -9.68 -6.68 6.32
N MET A 548 -10.71 -7.51 6.20
CA MET A 548 -10.54 -8.97 6.13
C MET A 548 -9.68 -9.41 4.94
N TRP A 549 -9.86 -8.80 3.77
CA TRP A 549 -9.04 -9.12 2.59
C TRP A 549 -7.59 -8.64 2.74
N LEU A 550 -7.40 -7.44 3.28
CA LEU A 550 -6.06 -6.91 3.59
C LEU A 550 -5.32 -7.87 4.51
N LEU A 551 -6.01 -8.39 5.53
CA LEU A 551 -5.40 -9.25 6.52
C LEU A 551 -5.11 -10.67 5.99
N ILE A 552 -5.99 -11.24 5.17
CA ILE A 552 -5.71 -12.48 4.43
C ILE A 552 -4.46 -12.32 3.55
N PHE A 553 -4.34 -11.18 2.87
CA PHE A 553 -3.16 -10.85 2.07
C PHE A 553 -1.90 -10.70 2.93
N LEU A 554 -2.00 -10.05 4.10
CA LEU A 554 -0.88 -9.92 5.04
C LEU A 554 -0.36 -11.28 5.50
N ILE A 555 -1.23 -12.22 5.88
CA ILE A 555 -0.83 -13.57 6.31
C ILE A 555 -0.12 -14.31 5.17
N PHE A 556 -0.67 -14.23 3.96
CA PHE A 556 -0.03 -14.82 2.78
C PHE A 556 1.37 -14.22 2.52
N LEU A 557 1.49 -12.90 2.65
CA LEU A 557 2.76 -12.18 2.50
C LEU A 557 3.77 -12.59 3.60
N CYS A 558 3.33 -12.78 4.85
CA CYS A 558 4.18 -13.28 5.94
C CYS A 558 4.69 -14.70 5.70
N ALA A 559 3.89 -15.55 5.05
CA ALA A 559 4.29 -16.91 4.72
C ALA A 559 5.32 -16.97 3.58
N MET A 560 5.38 -15.95 2.71
CA MET A 560 6.15 -15.98 1.46
C MET A 560 7.33 -15.02 1.39
N ILE A 561 7.40 -14.00 2.26
CA ILE A 561 8.53 -13.05 2.28
C ILE A 561 9.80 -13.73 2.81
N ASP A 562 10.93 -13.46 2.15
CA ASP A 562 12.31 -13.96 2.32
C ASP A 562 12.73 -15.17 1.46
N ARG A 563 14.06 -15.31 1.34
CA ARG A 563 14.75 -16.23 0.42
C ARG A 563 14.78 -17.69 0.87
N THR A 564 14.89 -17.95 2.18
CA THR A 564 14.94 -19.31 2.73
C THR A 564 13.63 -19.65 3.42
N MET A 565 12.99 -20.77 3.09
CA MET A 565 11.81 -21.25 3.81
C MET A 565 12.21 -21.69 5.22
N THR A 566 11.40 -21.33 6.21
CA THR A 566 11.61 -21.67 7.61
C THR A 566 10.39 -22.37 8.18
N GLY A 567 10.57 -23.19 9.22
CA GLY A 567 9.48 -23.86 9.92
C GLY A 567 8.36 -22.91 10.36
N PHE A 568 8.72 -21.72 10.88
CA PHE A 568 7.74 -20.70 11.27
C PHE A 568 6.83 -20.26 10.11
N ARG A 569 7.37 -20.15 8.89
CA ARG A 569 6.58 -19.77 7.71
C ARG A 569 5.72 -20.90 7.18
N ILE A 570 6.21 -22.14 7.24
CA ILE A 570 5.42 -23.32 6.86
C ILE A 570 4.17 -23.42 7.74
N CYS A 571 4.29 -23.15 9.04
CA CYS A 571 3.14 -23.11 9.92
C CYS A 571 2.20 -21.92 9.63
N TYR A 572 2.70 -20.72 9.29
CA TYR A 572 1.83 -19.64 8.79
C TYR A 572 1.07 -20.03 7.51
N MET A 573 1.72 -20.73 6.57
CA MET A 573 1.04 -21.25 5.39
C MET A 573 -0.01 -22.29 5.76
N SER A 574 0.27 -23.18 6.70
CA SER A 574 -0.69 -24.16 7.21
C SER A 574 -1.94 -23.48 7.79
N LEU A 575 -1.77 -22.44 8.60
CA LEU A 575 -2.89 -21.66 9.14
C LEU A 575 -3.69 -20.94 8.07
N PHE A 576 -3.01 -20.35 7.09
CA PHE A 576 -3.66 -19.70 5.94
C PHE A 576 -4.48 -20.70 5.11
N LEU A 577 -3.92 -21.88 4.81
CA LEU A 577 -4.60 -22.94 4.08
C LEU A 577 -5.79 -23.48 4.87
N LEU A 578 -5.64 -23.70 6.17
CA LEU A 578 -6.72 -24.12 7.06
C LEU A 578 -7.88 -23.10 7.07
N PHE A 579 -7.56 -21.80 7.12
CA PHE A 579 -8.55 -20.73 7.02
C PHE A 579 -9.33 -20.79 5.69
N LEU A 580 -8.63 -20.99 4.56
CA LEU A 580 -9.27 -21.10 3.25
C LEU A 580 -10.11 -22.39 3.12
N ILE A 581 -9.63 -23.53 3.59
CA ILE A 581 -10.37 -24.80 3.54
C ILE A 581 -11.66 -24.67 4.35
N VAL A 582 -11.60 -24.17 5.58
CA VAL A 582 -12.78 -23.98 6.42
C VAL A 582 -13.79 -23.04 5.75
N PHE A 583 -13.30 -21.95 5.15
CA PHE A 583 -14.13 -21.01 4.37
C PHE A 583 -14.81 -21.68 3.16
N GLN A 584 -14.08 -22.49 2.41
CA GLN A 584 -14.58 -23.20 1.22
C GLN A 584 -15.54 -24.34 1.58
N MET A 585 -15.34 -25.00 2.72
CA MET A 585 -16.16 -26.12 3.18
C MET A 585 -17.56 -25.68 3.62
N SER A 586 -17.63 -24.72 4.54
CA SER A 586 -18.89 -24.18 5.06
C SER A 586 -18.69 -22.80 5.69
N LEU A 587 -19.48 -21.83 5.22
CA LEU A 587 -19.47 -20.48 5.78
C LEU A 587 -19.95 -20.42 7.23
N GLN A 588 -20.95 -21.21 7.59
CA GLN A 588 -21.47 -21.21 8.96
C GLN A 588 -20.41 -21.69 9.95
N LEU A 589 -19.66 -22.72 9.57
CA LEU A 589 -18.54 -23.23 10.35
C LEU A 589 -17.41 -22.21 10.39
N TRP A 590 -17.10 -21.57 9.26
CA TRP A 590 -16.11 -20.50 9.18
C TRP A 590 -16.41 -19.31 10.10
N ILE A 591 -17.66 -18.83 10.17
CA ILE A 591 -18.03 -17.71 11.07
C ILE A 591 -17.85 -18.11 12.54
N ARG A 592 -18.18 -19.34 12.92
CA ARG A 592 -17.98 -19.83 14.29
C ARG A 592 -16.49 -20.00 14.61
N PHE A 593 -15.72 -20.50 13.65
CA PHE A 593 -14.28 -20.72 13.74
C PHE A 593 -13.47 -19.42 13.80
N LEU A 594 -13.96 -18.34 13.17
CA LEU A 594 -13.21 -17.11 12.94
C LEU A 594 -12.65 -16.45 14.21
N TYR A 595 -13.41 -16.42 15.30
CA TYR A 595 -12.92 -15.82 16.56
C TYR A 595 -11.75 -16.61 17.15
N GLY A 596 -11.89 -17.94 17.24
CA GLY A 596 -10.83 -18.83 17.72
C GLY A 596 -9.59 -18.79 16.82
N TYR A 597 -9.77 -18.73 15.50
CA TYR A 597 -8.69 -18.58 14.53
C TYR A 597 -7.82 -17.34 14.79
N TRP A 598 -8.46 -16.17 15.00
CA TRP A 598 -7.71 -14.94 15.27
C TRP A 598 -6.93 -15.00 16.58
N MET A 599 -7.54 -15.55 17.64
CA MET A 599 -6.86 -15.74 18.91
C MET A 599 -5.65 -16.68 18.79
N PHE A 600 -5.82 -17.79 18.07
CA PHE A 600 -4.72 -18.73 17.81
C PHE A 600 -3.57 -18.06 17.04
N LEU A 601 -3.88 -17.27 16.01
CA LEU A 601 -2.88 -16.59 15.20
C LEU A 601 -2.11 -15.53 16.00
N ILE A 602 -2.79 -14.79 16.89
CA ILE A 602 -2.13 -13.87 17.83
C ILE A 602 -1.16 -14.63 18.72
N PHE A 603 -1.63 -15.71 19.37
CA PHE A 603 -0.78 -16.52 20.25
C PHE A 603 0.44 -17.11 19.53
N TYR A 604 0.24 -17.62 18.31
CA TYR A 604 1.31 -18.16 17.48
C TYR A 604 2.34 -17.07 17.10
N ALA A 605 1.88 -15.90 16.66
CA ALA A 605 2.76 -14.80 16.30
C ALA A 605 3.56 -14.26 17.50
N MET A 606 2.97 -14.21 18.70
CA MET A 606 3.69 -13.85 19.93
C MET A 606 4.78 -14.86 20.27
N THR A 607 4.51 -16.16 20.09
CA THR A 607 5.48 -17.22 20.37
C THR A 607 6.68 -17.12 19.42
N ILE A 608 6.45 -16.90 18.13
CA ILE A 608 7.53 -16.68 17.15
C ILE A 608 8.33 -15.42 17.48
N LEU A 609 7.64 -14.31 17.77
CA LEU A 609 8.29 -13.05 18.10
C LEU A 609 9.21 -13.22 19.32
N THR A 610 8.74 -13.94 20.33
CA THR A 610 9.52 -14.25 21.54
C THR A 610 10.71 -15.17 21.21
N ALA A 611 10.51 -16.20 20.39
CA ALA A 611 11.56 -17.14 20.01
C ALA A 611 12.66 -16.47 19.17
N ILE A 612 12.30 -15.67 18.16
CA ILE A 612 13.28 -14.95 17.31
C ILE A 612 14.03 -13.90 18.15
N TYR A 613 13.32 -13.20 19.04
CA TYR A 613 13.92 -12.18 19.91
C TYR A 613 14.94 -12.79 20.87
N THR A 614 14.56 -13.86 21.60
CA THR A 614 15.43 -14.49 22.59
C THR A 614 16.64 -15.18 21.96
N TYR A 615 16.51 -15.72 20.75
CA TYR A 615 17.61 -16.37 20.04
C TYR A 615 18.73 -15.40 19.58
N GLN A 616 18.52 -14.09 19.63
CA GLN A 616 19.58 -13.11 19.33
C GLN A 616 20.60 -12.95 20.46
N PHE A 617 20.29 -13.41 21.67
CA PHE A 617 21.23 -13.37 22.79
C PHE A 617 22.29 -14.46 22.67
N ASP A 618 23.47 -14.22 23.25
CA ASP A 618 24.57 -15.18 23.22
C ASP A 618 24.22 -16.47 24.00
N HIS A 619 24.80 -17.59 23.58
CA HIS A 619 24.66 -18.93 24.16
C HIS A 619 23.26 -19.58 23.99
N PHE A 620 22.31 -18.92 23.31
CA PHE A 620 21.00 -19.53 23.04
C PHE A 620 21.09 -20.73 22.08
N ASP A 621 21.98 -20.69 21.10
CA ASP A 621 22.32 -21.85 20.25
C ASP A 621 22.72 -23.07 21.10
N TYR A 622 23.62 -22.86 22.07
CA TYR A 622 24.05 -23.89 23.01
C TYR A 622 22.93 -24.37 23.93
N TYR A 623 22.09 -23.47 24.45
CA TYR A 623 20.96 -23.86 25.30
C TYR A 623 19.96 -24.74 24.55
N TRP A 624 19.64 -24.39 23.30
CA TRP A 624 18.75 -25.19 22.46
C TRP A 624 19.36 -26.55 22.10
N GLU A 625 20.67 -26.62 21.90
CA GLU A 625 21.36 -27.89 21.63
C GLU A 625 21.40 -28.80 22.87
N LYS A 626 21.81 -28.27 24.02
CA LYS A 626 22.00 -29.06 25.24
C LYS A 626 20.69 -29.48 25.92
N PHE A 627 19.73 -28.57 26.03
CA PHE A 627 18.48 -28.83 26.75
C PHE A 627 17.38 -29.43 25.86
N LEU A 628 17.25 -28.96 24.61
CA LEU A 628 16.20 -29.42 23.68
C LEU A 628 16.69 -30.48 22.69
N LYS A 629 18.00 -30.81 22.67
CA LYS A 629 18.61 -31.78 21.74
C LYS A 629 18.35 -31.46 20.25
N VAL A 630 18.22 -30.18 19.92
CA VAL A 630 17.98 -29.71 18.55
C VAL A 630 19.31 -29.30 17.93
N GLN A 631 19.73 -29.96 16.84
CA GLN A 631 20.98 -29.62 16.13
C GLN A 631 20.94 -28.19 15.56
N PRO A 632 22.08 -27.47 15.49
CA PRO A 632 22.13 -26.08 15.02
C PRO A 632 21.65 -25.90 13.57
N THR A 633 21.82 -26.92 12.72
CA THR A 633 21.27 -26.97 11.35
C THR A 633 19.73 -26.95 11.36
N LEU A 634 19.12 -27.79 12.21
CA LEU A 634 17.67 -27.84 12.40
C LEU A 634 17.13 -26.56 13.06
N GLN A 635 17.88 -25.96 14.00
CA GLN A 635 17.54 -24.65 14.59
C GLN A 635 17.47 -23.57 13.50
N CYS A 636 18.48 -23.52 12.61
CA CYS A 636 18.51 -22.61 11.48
C CYS A 636 17.32 -22.82 10.53
N ASP A 637 16.85 -24.05 10.36
CA ASP A 637 15.74 -24.40 9.48
C ASP A 637 14.36 -24.14 10.08
N ILE A 638 14.22 -24.25 11.41
CA ILE A 638 13.03 -23.75 12.13
C ILE A 638 12.85 -22.24 11.90
N GLY A 639 13.97 -21.53 11.74
CA GLY A 639 14.03 -20.07 11.56
C GLY A 639 14.72 -19.35 12.71
N LEU A 640 15.39 -20.08 13.59
CA LEU A 640 16.21 -19.54 14.67
C LEU A 640 17.61 -19.30 14.11
N ARG A 641 17.89 -18.05 13.72
CA ARG A 641 19.19 -17.62 13.21
C ARG A 641 19.59 -16.30 13.87
N ARG A 642 20.89 -16.07 13.99
CA ARG A 642 21.43 -14.76 14.40
C ARG A 642 21.38 -13.83 13.19
N TYR A 643 20.76 -12.66 13.36
CA TYR A 643 20.59 -11.68 12.29
C TYR A 643 21.49 -10.47 12.51
N GLN A 644 21.94 -9.85 11.42
CA GLN A 644 22.56 -8.52 11.51
C GLN A 644 21.49 -7.48 11.87
N THR A 645 21.88 -6.38 12.52
CA THR A 645 20.95 -5.41 13.14
C THR A 645 19.88 -4.85 12.18
N LYS A 646 20.20 -4.68 10.89
CA LYS A 646 19.24 -4.21 9.87
C LYS A 646 18.24 -5.30 9.43
N ASP A 647 18.70 -6.53 9.26
CA ASP A 647 17.87 -7.66 8.86
C ASP A 647 16.98 -8.13 10.03
N LEU A 648 17.48 -8.05 11.26
CA LEU A 648 16.74 -8.34 12.49
C LEU A 648 15.48 -7.47 12.59
N PHE A 649 15.61 -6.18 12.27
CA PHE A 649 14.47 -5.26 12.29
C PHE A 649 13.37 -5.72 11.32
N LEU A 650 13.72 -6.11 10.09
CA LEU A 650 12.74 -6.57 9.10
C LEU A 650 12.03 -7.86 9.55
N HIS A 651 12.77 -8.84 10.08
CA HIS A 651 12.21 -10.12 10.53
C HIS A 651 11.38 -10.01 11.81
N LEU A 652 11.62 -9.01 12.67
CA LEU A 652 10.78 -8.72 13.85
C LEU A 652 9.58 -7.83 13.50
N LEU A 653 9.69 -6.96 12.48
CA LEU A 653 8.61 -6.07 12.04
C LEU A 653 7.44 -6.86 11.44
N ILE A 654 7.70 -7.90 10.66
CA ILE A 654 6.64 -8.64 9.96
C ILE A 654 5.68 -9.34 10.96
N PRO A 655 6.14 -10.17 11.92
CA PRO A 655 5.26 -10.78 12.91
C PRO A 655 4.54 -9.75 13.80
N THR A 656 5.20 -8.63 14.14
CA THR A 656 4.58 -7.58 14.96
C THR A 656 3.49 -6.84 14.22
N LEU A 657 3.65 -6.56 12.91
CA LEU A 657 2.57 -6.06 12.07
C LEU A 657 1.42 -7.08 12.01
N THR A 658 1.70 -8.38 11.86
CA THR A 658 0.66 -9.41 11.89
C THR A 658 -0.14 -9.39 13.20
N VAL A 659 0.54 -9.29 14.35
CA VAL A 659 -0.10 -9.13 15.66
C VAL A 659 -0.98 -7.87 15.68
N ILE A 660 -0.44 -6.71 15.29
CA ILE A 660 -1.20 -5.45 15.31
C ILE A 660 -2.46 -5.55 14.44
N PHE A 661 -2.33 -6.00 13.19
CA PHE A 661 -3.46 -6.06 12.26
C PHE A 661 -4.53 -7.07 12.70
N THR A 662 -4.13 -8.21 13.27
CA THR A 662 -5.04 -9.26 13.76
C THR A 662 -5.76 -8.84 15.04
N VAL A 663 -5.08 -8.14 15.94
CA VAL A 663 -5.70 -7.58 17.13
C VAL A 663 -6.67 -6.45 16.77
N VAL A 664 -6.30 -5.56 15.85
CA VAL A 664 -7.22 -4.52 15.34
C VAL A 664 -8.45 -5.14 14.68
N GLN A 665 -8.26 -6.21 13.90
CA GLN A 665 -9.37 -6.98 13.34
C GLN A 665 -10.30 -7.51 14.44
N LEU A 666 -9.74 -8.15 15.47
CA LEU A 666 -10.50 -8.79 16.53
C LEU A 666 -11.36 -7.78 17.32
N HIS A 667 -10.80 -6.63 17.68
CA HIS A 667 -11.48 -5.68 18.56
C HIS A 667 -12.41 -4.69 17.85
N TYR A 668 -12.01 -4.15 16.68
CA TYR A 668 -12.80 -3.10 16.03
C TYR A 668 -13.72 -3.63 14.93
N PHE A 669 -13.25 -4.60 14.16
CA PHE A 669 -13.89 -4.98 12.91
C PHE A 669 -14.61 -6.32 12.98
N HIS A 670 -14.20 -7.26 13.84
CA HIS A 670 -14.74 -8.62 13.89
C HIS A 670 -16.25 -8.65 14.09
N ARG A 671 -16.76 -7.98 15.14
CA ARG A 671 -18.21 -7.93 15.41
C ARG A 671 -18.98 -7.31 14.24
N ARG A 672 -18.52 -6.15 13.74
CA ARG A 672 -19.16 -5.45 12.61
C ARG A 672 -19.13 -6.28 11.34
N PHE A 673 -18.04 -7.01 11.10
CA PHE A 673 -17.88 -7.90 9.97
C PHE A 673 -18.82 -9.10 10.08
N VAL A 674 -18.86 -9.79 11.22
CA VAL A 674 -19.76 -10.94 11.45
C VAL A 674 -21.23 -10.52 11.31
N GLU A 675 -21.61 -9.37 11.85
CA GLU A 675 -22.95 -8.79 11.67
C GLU A 675 -23.26 -8.51 10.19
N SER A 676 -22.30 -7.98 9.43
CA SER A 676 -22.47 -7.72 8.00
C SER A 676 -22.63 -8.99 7.15
N VAL A 677 -22.06 -10.11 7.59
CA VAL A 677 -22.16 -11.41 6.88
C VAL A 677 -23.42 -12.17 7.29
N ARG A 678 -23.89 -12.03 8.54
CA ARG A 678 -25.11 -12.71 9.02
C ARG A 678 -26.42 -12.01 8.62
N ARG A 679 -26.45 -10.69 8.45
CA ARG A 679 -27.68 -9.92 8.20
C ARG A 679 -27.57 -9.06 6.93
N PRO A 680 -28.35 -9.32 5.86
CA PRO A 680 -28.64 -8.29 4.88
C PRO A 680 -29.60 -7.26 5.52
N ARG A 681 -29.23 -5.98 5.55
CA ARG A 681 -30.18 -4.90 5.91
C ARG A 681 -31.32 -4.92 4.89
N SER A 682 -32.54 -5.20 5.35
CA SER A 682 -33.76 -4.79 4.63
C SER A 682 -33.79 -3.27 4.60
N THR A 683 -33.45 -2.67 3.47
CA THR A 683 -33.55 -1.22 3.23
C THR A 683 -34.88 -0.82 2.61
N LYS A 684 -35.96 -1.58 2.83
CA LYS A 684 -37.28 -1.24 2.28
C LYS A 684 -38.43 -1.11 3.30
N GLY A 685 -38.18 -1.26 4.61
CA GLY A 685 -39.29 -1.30 5.59
C GLY A 685 -39.43 -0.15 6.58
N GLN A 686 -38.39 0.65 6.87
CA GLN A 686 -38.42 1.52 8.07
C GLN A 686 -38.20 3.02 7.84
N ASN A 687 -38.00 3.46 6.60
CA ASN A 687 -37.81 4.88 6.29
C ASN A 687 -39.05 5.58 5.71
N PHE A 688 -40.18 4.87 5.54
CA PHE A 688 -41.37 5.44 4.89
C PHE A 688 -42.35 6.09 5.87
N HIS A 689 -42.35 5.72 7.16
CA HIS A 689 -43.32 6.25 8.13
C HIS A 689 -42.86 7.49 8.93
N LEU A 690 -41.59 7.92 8.81
CA LEU A 690 -41.08 9.10 9.51
C LEU A 690 -40.88 10.32 8.61
N ALA A 691 -41.19 10.21 7.31
CA ALA A 691 -41.05 11.32 6.36
C ALA A 691 -42.35 12.12 6.15
N PHE A 692 -43.51 11.65 6.63
CA PHE A 692 -44.80 12.28 6.35
C PHE A 692 -45.20 13.41 7.33
N ASN A 693 -44.48 13.57 8.45
CA ASN A 693 -44.83 14.56 9.48
C ASN A 693 -43.90 15.79 9.51
N ALA A 694 -43.05 15.97 8.49
CA ALA A 694 -42.08 17.08 8.43
C ALA A 694 -42.41 18.15 7.38
N GLU A 695 -43.56 18.07 6.70
CA GLU A 695 -43.89 18.97 5.57
C GLU A 695 -44.81 20.15 5.90
N THR A 696 -45.20 20.39 7.16
CA THR A 696 -46.14 21.49 7.49
C THR A 696 -45.58 22.68 8.28
N ARG A 697 -44.26 22.84 8.42
CA ARG A 697 -43.68 24.08 8.97
C ARG A 697 -42.35 24.46 8.32
N ALA A 698 -42.42 25.05 7.13
CA ALA A 698 -41.35 25.92 6.62
C ALA A 698 -41.92 26.92 5.60
N SER A 699 -42.36 28.08 6.08
CA SER A 699 -42.56 29.27 5.26
C SER A 699 -41.61 30.37 5.73
N GLN A 700 -40.76 30.79 4.77
CA GLN A 700 -40.15 32.11 4.59
C GLN A 700 -39.09 32.64 5.58
N LYS A 701 -37.84 32.71 5.07
CA LYS A 701 -37.10 33.97 4.84
C LYS A 701 -36.08 33.75 3.70
N PRO A 702 -36.06 34.56 2.63
CA PRO A 702 -35.02 34.55 1.61
C PRO A 702 -34.02 35.70 1.85
N LEU A 703 -32.74 35.39 2.08
CA LEU A 703 -31.58 36.14 1.57
C LEU A 703 -30.29 35.52 2.15
N ASP A 704 -29.40 35.08 1.25
CA ASP A 704 -27.93 35.10 1.34
C ASP A 704 -27.34 34.15 0.27
N ILE A 705 -27.52 34.52 -1.00
CA ILE A 705 -27.24 33.64 -2.14
C ILE A 705 -25.75 33.51 -2.50
N HIS A 706 -24.82 34.31 -1.94
CA HIS A 706 -23.44 34.29 -2.47
C HIS A 706 -22.38 33.52 -1.63
N ARG A 707 -22.69 33.10 -0.40
CA ARG A 707 -21.70 32.46 0.52
C ARG A 707 -21.74 30.92 0.57
N GLN A 708 -22.72 30.30 -0.10
CA GLN A 708 -22.90 28.83 -0.17
C GLN A 708 -22.43 28.19 -1.50
N SER A 709 -22.10 28.98 -2.51
CA SER A 709 -22.00 28.51 -3.91
C SER A 709 -20.95 27.41 -4.15
N TRP A 710 -19.75 27.49 -3.56
CA TRP A 710 -18.70 26.47 -3.82
C TRP A 710 -18.88 25.17 -3.06
N LYS A 711 -19.46 25.21 -1.85
CA LYS A 711 -19.77 24.00 -1.06
C LYS A 711 -20.97 23.26 -1.66
N VAL A 712 -21.98 24.00 -2.12
CA VAL A 712 -23.14 23.44 -2.82
C VAL A 712 -22.72 22.90 -4.19
N PHE A 713 -21.86 23.60 -4.95
CA PHE A 713 -21.41 23.12 -6.26
C PHE A 713 -20.62 21.81 -6.20
N PHE A 714 -19.66 21.66 -5.28
CA PHE A 714 -18.91 20.40 -5.13
C PHE A 714 -19.74 19.28 -4.49
N SER A 715 -20.62 19.58 -3.52
CA SER A 715 -21.48 18.56 -2.91
C SER A 715 -22.58 18.10 -3.86
N VAL A 716 -23.27 19.02 -4.55
CA VAL A 716 -24.28 18.71 -5.58
C VAL A 716 -23.62 18.07 -6.81
N GLY A 717 -22.44 18.53 -7.23
CA GLY A 717 -21.66 17.90 -8.30
C GLY A 717 -21.25 16.47 -7.95
N TYR A 718 -20.70 16.25 -6.75
CA TYR A 718 -20.35 14.91 -6.26
C TYR A 718 -21.58 14.03 -6.06
N GLU A 719 -22.69 14.56 -5.56
CA GLU A 719 -23.93 13.82 -5.38
C GLU A 719 -24.60 13.47 -6.70
N ASN A 720 -24.61 14.37 -7.68
CA ASN A 720 -25.12 14.10 -9.02
C ASN A 720 -24.22 13.09 -9.76
N VAL A 721 -22.89 13.23 -9.68
CA VAL A 721 -21.95 12.25 -10.24
C VAL A 721 -22.07 10.90 -9.51
N ARG A 722 -22.27 10.88 -8.19
CA ARG A 722 -22.47 9.66 -7.41
C ARG A 722 -23.85 9.04 -7.64
N ALA A 723 -24.89 9.83 -7.89
CA ALA A 723 -26.24 9.37 -8.19
C ALA A 723 -26.31 8.80 -9.61
N LYS A 724 -25.81 9.55 -10.61
CA LYS A 724 -25.67 9.10 -12.00
C LYS A 724 -24.72 7.90 -12.10
N GLY A 725 -23.62 7.93 -11.36
CA GLY A 725 -22.69 6.81 -11.20
C GLY A 725 -23.34 5.59 -10.53
N ARG A 726 -24.21 5.77 -9.53
CA ARG A 726 -24.98 4.65 -8.93
C ARG A 726 -26.06 4.11 -9.86
N GLN A 727 -26.73 4.97 -10.62
CA GLN A 727 -27.71 4.56 -11.62
C GLN A 727 -27.06 3.72 -12.73
N LEU A 728 -25.83 4.05 -13.15
CA LEU A 728 -25.09 3.27 -14.14
C LEU A 728 -24.43 2.01 -13.53
N PHE A 729 -23.81 2.14 -12.35
CA PHE A 729 -23.05 1.06 -11.72
C PHE A 729 -23.94 -0.02 -11.10
N SER A 730 -25.15 0.31 -10.63
CA SER A 730 -26.04 -0.69 -10.00
C SER A 730 -26.53 -1.79 -10.96
N PRO A 731 -27.03 -1.51 -12.18
CA PRO A 731 -27.37 -2.57 -13.14
C PRO A 731 -26.13 -3.31 -13.63
N GLY A 732 -25.03 -2.60 -13.92
CA GLY A 732 -23.77 -3.21 -14.33
C GLY A 732 -23.23 -4.18 -13.28
N LYS A 733 -23.28 -3.80 -12.00
CA LYS A 733 -22.93 -4.66 -10.86
C LYS A 733 -23.84 -5.89 -10.80
N LEU A 734 -25.15 -5.74 -10.95
CA LEU A 734 -26.09 -6.87 -10.92
C LEU A 734 -25.78 -7.89 -12.04
N VAL A 735 -25.57 -7.39 -13.26
CA VAL A 735 -25.23 -8.20 -14.43
C VAL A 735 -23.88 -8.90 -14.22
N ALA A 736 -22.85 -8.18 -13.77
CA ALA A 736 -21.53 -8.75 -13.50
C ALA A 736 -21.59 -9.88 -12.46
N TRP A 737 -22.34 -9.70 -11.37
CA TRP A 737 -22.49 -10.76 -10.37
C TRP A 737 -23.26 -11.98 -10.87
N LYS A 738 -24.32 -11.80 -11.68
CA LYS A 738 -25.04 -12.92 -12.29
C LYS A 738 -24.18 -13.68 -13.29
N PHE A 739 -23.43 -12.96 -14.13
CA PHE A 739 -22.47 -13.56 -15.06
C PHE A 739 -21.47 -14.43 -14.31
N LEU A 740 -20.93 -13.89 -13.21
CA LEU A 740 -19.95 -14.57 -12.38
C LEU A 740 -20.58 -15.77 -11.65
N GLU A 741 -21.82 -15.68 -11.15
CA GLU A 741 -22.57 -16.83 -10.60
C GLU A 741 -22.66 -18.01 -11.57
N MET A 742 -22.92 -17.75 -12.85
CA MET A 742 -23.09 -18.80 -13.87
C MET A 742 -21.76 -19.36 -14.38
N HIS A 743 -20.75 -18.51 -14.59
CA HIS A 743 -19.49 -18.90 -15.24
C HIS A 743 -18.37 -19.30 -14.29
N MET A 744 -18.42 -18.94 -13.01
CA MET A 744 -17.34 -19.27 -12.05
C MET A 744 -17.07 -20.77 -11.94
N ILE A 745 -18.11 -21.60 -12.08
CA ILE A 745 -17.91 -23.05 -12.01
C ILE A 745 -17.06 -23.58 -13.16
N LYS A 746 -17.15 -22.97 -14.35
CA LYS A 746 -16.33 -23.31 -15.51
C LYS A 746 -14.87 -22.89 -15.26
N ALA A 747 -14.68 -21.68 -14.72
CA ALA A 747 -13.36 -21.17 -14.37
C ALA A 747 -12.64 -22.06 -13.33
N VAL A 748 -13.36 -22.50 -12.27
CA VAL A 748 -12.81 -23.41 -11.26
C VAL A 748 -12.45 -24.77 -11.84
N THR A 749 -13.28 -25.35 -12.71
CA THR A 749 -12.97 -26.64 -13.37
C THR A 749 -11.77 -26.54 -14.31
N VAL A 750 -11.61 -25.42 -15.02
CA VAL A 750 -10.46 -25.18 -15.90
C VAL A 750 -9.18 -24.97 -15.07
N ALA A 751 -9.27 -24.20 -13.99
CA ALA A 751 -8.14 -23.99 -13.09
C ALA A 751 -7.72 -25.27 -12.35
N SER A 752 -8.67 -26.13 -11.97
CA SER A 752 -8.38 -27.43 -11.35
C SER A 752 -7.53 -28.31 -12.28
N PHE A 753 -7.87 -28.32 -13.57
CA PHE A 753 -7.17 -29.13 -14.55
C PHE A 753 -5.81 -28.51 -14.93
N TYR A 754 -5.77 -27.19 -15.11
CA TYR A 754 -4.52 -26.45 -15.30
C TYR A 754 -3.53 -26.68 -14.15
N CYS A 755 -4.03 -26.72 -12.90
CA CYS A 755 -3.24 -27.04 -11.73
C CYS A 755 -2.64 -28.46 -11.79
N ALA A 756 -3.40 -29.43 -12.30
CA ALA A 756 -2.95 -30.81 -12.44
C ALA A 756 -1.90 -31.03 -13.54
N ILE A 757 -1.89 -30.19 -14.59
CA ILE A 757 -0.98 -30.30 -15.76
C ILE A 757 0.23 -29.36 -15.67
N SER A 758 0.17 -28.33 -14.82
CA SER A 758 1.27 -27.38 -14.66
C SER A 758 2.61 -28.08 -14.45
N GLU A 759 2.59 -29.17 -13.68
CA GLU A 759 3.66 -30.14 -13.51
C GLU A 759 3.10 -31.55 -13.73
N VAL A 760 3.77 -32.34 -14.57
CA VAL A 760 3.43 -33.75 -14.76
C VAL A 760 4.15 -34.54 -13.69
N CYS A 761 3.41 -35.05 -12.70
CA CYS A 761 3.97 -35.81 -11.60
C CYS A 761 2.96 -36.81 -11.03
N PHE A 762 3.46 -37.78 -10.27
CA PHE A 762 2.62 -38.84 -9.72
C PHE A 762 1.52 -38.31 -8.80
N LEU A 763 1.87 -37.37 -7.89
CA LEU A 763 0.93 -36.78 -6.94
C LEU A 763 -0.21 -35.99 -7.61
N ASN A 764 -0.01 -35.51 -8.85
CA ASN A 764 -1.01 -34.79 -9.61
C ASN A 764 -1.98 -35.72 -10.38
N ILE A 765 -1.71 -37.04 -10.51
CA ILE A 765 -2.67 -37.99 -11.14
C ILE A 765 -4.03 -37.93 -10.44
N PHE A 766 -4.03 -37.88 -9.11
CA PHE A 766 -5.26 -37.79 -8.32
C PHE A 766 -6.07 -36.53 -8.68
N LEU A 767 -5.39 -35.40 -8.93
CA LEU A 767 -6.03 -34.16 -9.38
C LEU A 767 -6.60 -34.29 -10.80
N VAL A 768 -5.91 -34.98 -11.71
CA VAL A 768 -6.41 -35.24 -13.07
C VAL A 768 -7.70 -36.05 -13.02
N ILE A 769 -7.72 -37.16 -12.27
CA ILE A 769 -8.91 -38.01 -12.14
C ILE A 769 -10.08 -37.19 -11.56
N LEU A 770 -9.86 -36.47 -10.46
CA LEU A 770 -10.90 -35.66 -9.83
C LEU A 770 -11.41 -34.54 -10.74
N SER A 771 -10.55 -33.88 -11.52
CA SER A 771 -10.97 -32.82 -12.44
C SER A 771 -11.79 -33.36 -13.62
N LEU A 772 -11.41 -34.51 -14.19
CA LEU A 772 -12.15 -35.21 -15.25
C LEU A 772 -13.53 -35.72 -14.77
N LEU A 773 -13.59 -36.28 -13.55
CA LEU A 773 -14.88 -36.65 -12.94
C LEU A 773 -15.71 -35.41 -12.58
N GLY A 774 -15.05 -34.30 -12.20
CA GLY A 774 -15.69 -33.05 -11.81
C GLY A 774 -16.47 -32.38 -12.94
N ILE A 775 -15.99 -32.48 -14.18
CA ILE A 775 -16.68 -31.92 -15.35
C ILE A 775 -17.87 -32.78 -15.77
N SER A 776 -17.69 -34.11 -15.72
CA SER A 776 -18.68 -35.11 -16.18
C SER A 776 -19.77 -35.40 -15.14
N GLY A 777 -19.50 -35.14 -13.86
CA GLY A 777 -20.34 -35.51 -12.73
C GLY A 777 -21.60 -34.67 -12.49
N ASN A 778 -22.51 -35.26 -11.72
CA ASN A 778 -23.72 -34.60 -11.23
C ASN A 778 -23.42 -33.44 -10.25
N ARG A 779 -24.42 -32.58 -9.98
CA ARG A 779 -24.25 -31.43 -9.07
C ARG A 779 -23.78 -31.81 -7.66
N PHE A 780 -24.22 -32.96 -7.15
CA PHE A 780 -23.77 -33.47 -5.85
C PHE A 780 -22.31 -33.92 -5.90
N LEU A 781 -21.98 -34.84 -6.81
CA LEU A 781 -20.63 -35.37 -6.99
C LEU A 781 -19.60 -34.25 -7.19
N ARG A 782 -19.91 -33.26 -8.03
CA ARG A 782 -19.03 -32.10 -8.25
C ARG A 782 -18.76 -31.29 -6.98
N ARG A 783 -19.73 -31.17 -6.05
CA ARG A 783 -19.50 -30.51 -4.76
C ARG A 783 -18.52 -31.29 -3.89
N VAL A 784 -18.62 -32.62 -3.88
CA VAL A 784 -17.72 -33.50 -3.12
C VAL A 784 -16.31 -33.45 -3.71
N ILE A 785 -16.20 -33.58 -5.03
CA ILE A 785 -14.95 -33.49 -5.77
C ILE A 785 -14.23 -32.17 -5.47
N PHE A 786 -14.91 -31.02 -5.55
CA PHE A 786 -14.26 -29.74 -5.27
C PHE A 786 -13.68 -29.67 -3.86
N ARG A 787 -14.36 -30.23 -2.86
CA ARG A 787 -13.84 -30.29 -1.48
C ARG A 787 -12.61 -31.18 -1.36
N ALA A 788 -12.63 -32.33 -2.04
CA ALA A 788 -11.49 -33.25 -2.11
C ALA A 788 -10.28 -32.60 -2.81
N VAL A 789 -10.50 -31.91 -3.93
CA VAL A 789 -9.44 -31.20 -4.66
C VAL A 789 -8.86 -30.08 -3.80
N THR A 790 -9.68 -29.26 -3.14
CA THR A 790 -9.16 -28.17 -2.27
C THR A 790 -8.33 -28.69 -1.10
N PHE A 791 -8.74 -29.82 -0.51
CA PHE A 791 -7.97 -30.47 0.55
C PHE A 791 -6.64 -31.02 0.00
N TRP A 792 -6.68 -31.74 -1.11
CA TRP A 792 -5.47 -32.30 -1.72
C TRP A 792 -4.48 -31.22 -2.17
N VAL A 793 -4.96 -30.16 -2.81
CA VAL A 793 -4.13 -29.01 -3.21
C VAL A 793 -3.46 -28.38 -2.00
N SER A 794 -4.18 -28.22 -0.88
CA SER A 794 -3.57 -27.67 0.34
C SER A 794 -2.46 -28.57 0.90
N LEU A 795 -2.65 -29.89 0.85
CA LEU A 795 -1.64 -30.86 1.25
C LEU A 795 -0.39 -30.78 0.35
N LEU A 796 -0.58 -30.69 -0.97
CA LEU A 796 0.53 -30.56 -1.92
C LEU A 796 1.34 -29.27 -1.71
N VAL A 797 0.68 -28.15 -1.43
CA VAL A 797 1.37 -26.89 -1.12
C VAL A 797 2.23 -27.05 0.13
N LEU A 798 1.71 -27.68 1.19
CA LEU A 798 2.48 -27.93 2.41
C LEU A 798 3.67 -28.87 2.15
N MET A 799 3.46 -29.99 1.45
CA MET A 799 4.54 -30.93 1.11
C MET A 799 5.64 -30.26 0.29
N LYS A 800 5.27 -29.43 -0.69
CA LYS A 800 6.24 -28.67 -1.51
C LYS A 800 7.03 -27.64 -0.70
N MET A 801 6.41 -27.00 0.29
CA MET A 801 7.09 -26.07 1.18
C MET A 801 7.99 -26.77 2.19
N ILE A 802 7.57 -27.91 2.73
CA ILE A 802 8.38 -28.73 3.66
C ILE A 802 9.64 -29.24 2.95
N TYR A 803 9.53 -29.66 1.68
CA TYR A 803 10.69 -30.13 0.90
C TYR A 803 11.73 -29.03 0.59
N GLN A 804 11.41 -27.75 0.79
CA GLN A 804 12.40 -26.66 0.64
C GLN A 804 13.31 -26.49 1.86
N ILE A 805 13.05 -27.18 2.97
CA ILE A 805 13.90 -27.14 4.17
C ILE A 805 15.29 -27.69 3.81
N LYS A 806 16.37 -27.09 4.33
CA LYS A 806 17.73 -27.49 3.96
C LYS A 806 18.06 -28.90 4.47
N TYR A 807 17.58 -29.26 5.65
CA TYR A 807 17.72 -30.59 6.26
C TYR A 807 17.39 -31.77 5.34
N LEU A 808 16.44 -31.62 4.39
CA LEU A 808 16.08 -32.68 3.46
C LEU A 808 16.97 -32.62 2.21
N ASP A 809 18.10 -33.32 2.16
CA ASP A 809 19.00 -33.22 1.00
C ASP A 809 18.52 -33.97 -0.25
N GLN A 810 18.88 -33.44 -1.41
CA GLN A 810 18.44 -34.00 -2.69
C GLN A 810 19.19 -35.31 -3.01
N SER A 811 20.42 -35.45 -2.53
CA SER A 811 21.28 -36.62 -2.75
C SER A 811 20.65 -37.93 -2.30
N ASP A 812 19.86 -37.92 -1.23
CA ASP A 812 19.27 -39.11 -0.62
C ASP A 812 18.23 -39.77 -1.54
N TYR A 813 17.75 -39.05 -2.55
CA TYR A 813 16.71 -39.49 -3.49
C TYR A 813 17.24 -39.71 -4.92
N ASN A 814 18.55 -39.64 -5.12
CA ASN A 814 19.17 -39.79 -6.44
C ASN A 814 19.42 -41.27 -6.74
N PHE A 815 18.98 -41.73 -7.91
CA PHE A 815 19.30 -43.07 -8.44
C PHE A 815 20.18 -42.92 -9.68
N ASN A 816 21.28 -43.67 -9.73
CA ASN A 816 22.20 -43.67 -10.87
C ASN A 816 21.78 -44.76 -11.85
N CYS A 817 21.25 -44.38 -13.01
CA CYS A 817 20.93 -45.31 -14.10
C CYS A 817 21.92 -45.10 -15.26
N ARG A 818 22.78 -46.10 -15.56
CA ARG A 818 23.70 -46.17 -16.73
C ARG A 818 24.20 -44.81 -17.28
N ASN A 819 24.76 -43.97 -16.40
CA ASN A 819 25.35 -42.64 -16.64
C ASN A 819 24.45 -41.39 -16.51
N VAL A 820 23.18 -41.51 -16.09
CA VAL A 820 22.32 -40.37 -15.74
C VAL A 820 21.80 -40.52 -14.31
N THR A 821 21.94 -39.47 -13.51
CA THR A 821 21.32 -39.38 -12.18
C THR A 821 19.87 -38.95 -12.33
N VAL A 822 18.93 -39.77 -11.87
CA VAL A 822 17.50 -39.46 -11.90
C VAL A 822 16.95 -39.42 -10.48
N ASN A 823 16.17 -38.39 -10.17
CA ASN A 823 15.73 -38.11 -8.82
C ASN A 823 14.30 -38.63 -8.61
N PHE A 824 14.10 -39.51 -7.65
CA PHE A 824 12.77 -40.05 -7.36
C PHE A 824 11.82 -38.97 -6.83
N ALA A 825 12.33 -38.04 -6.02
CA ALA A 825 11.56 -36.91 -5.51
C ALA A 825 10.98 -36.03 -6.64
N GLU A 826 11.74 -35.82 -7.72
CA GLU A 826 11.28 -35.06 -8.88
C GLU A 826 10.15 -35.78 -9.63
N TRP A 827 10.22 -37.11 -9.78
CA TRP A 827 9.12 -37.91 -10.36
C TRP A 827 7.84 -37.84 -9.51
N MET A 828 7.99 -37.84 -8.17
CA MET A 828 6.88 -37.64 -7.25
C MET A 828 6.28 -36.22 -7.35
N GLY A 829 7.07 -35.24 -7.80
CA GLY A 829 6.67 -33.84 -7.99
C GLY A 829 7.15 -32.91 -6.88
N LEU A 830 8.27 -33.24 -6.21
CA LEU A 830 8.95 -32.42 -5.23
C LEU A 830 10.33 -32.02 -5.77
N ARG A 831 10.52 -30.73 -6.05
CA ARG A 831 11.81 -30.18 -6.49
C ARG A 831 12.30 -29.09 -5.55
N LYS A 832 13.60 -29.05 -5.27
CA LYS A 832 14.21 -27.90 -4.59
C LYS A 832 14.28 -26.73 -5.58
N THR A 833 13.91 -25.54 -5.12
CA THR A 833 13.95 -24.32 -5.92
C THR A 833 15.19 -23.48 -5.57
N GLY A 834 15.76 -22.80 -6.57
CA GLY A 834 16.93 -21.95 -6.36
C GLY A 834 16.64 -20.79 -5.39
N THR A 835 17.71 -20.20 -4.83
CA THR A 835 17.67 -19.15 -3.80
C THR A 835 17.16 -17.79 -4.28
N VAL A 836 16.80 -17.67 -5.57
CA VAL A 836 16.31 -16.44 -6.18
C VAL A 836 14.86 -16.17 -5.75
N PHE A 837 14.63 -14.97 -5.20
CA PHE A 837 13.32 -14.52 -4.75
C PHE A 837 12.28 -14.61 -5.89
N GLY A 838 11.15 -15.26 -5.61
CA GLY A 838 10.05 -15.43 -6.56
C GLY A 838 10.04 -16.75 -7.35
N VAL A 839 11.15 -17.50 -7.42
CA VAL A 839 11.18 -18.81 -8.10
C VAL A 839 10.27 -19.82 -7.41
N HIS A 840 10.30 -19.85 -6.08
CA HIS A 840 9.39 -20.66 -5.27
C HIS A 840 7.91 -20.25 -5.46
N LEU A 841 7.62 -18.95 -5.52
CA LEU A 841 6.27 -18.48 -5.79
C LEU A 841 5.79 -18.92 -7.18
N ARG A 842 6.65 -18.87 -8.20
CA ARG A 842 6.33 -19.37 -9.55
C ARG A 842 6.02 -20.87 -9.52
N TYR A 843 6.74 -21.63 -8.70
CA TYR A 843 6.51 -23.07 -8.52
C TYR A 843 5.15 -23.39 -7.88
N ILE A 844 4.75 -22.63 -6.86
CA ILE A 844 3.46 -22.84 -6.15
C ILE A 844 2.29 -22.09 -6.82
N SER A 845 2.57 -21.15 -7.73
CA SER A 845 1.58 -20.29 -8.38
C SER A 845 0.34 -21.01 -8.94
N PRO A 846 0.40 -22.14 -9.66
CA PRO A 846 -0.81 -22.80 -10.17
C PRO A 846 -1.77 -23.25 -9.05
N TYR A 847 -1.22 -23.72 -7.92
CA TYR A 847 -2.00 -24.14 -6.75
C TYR A 847 -2.65 -22.94 -6.05
N ILE A 848 -1.92 -21.81 -5.93
CA ILE A 848 -2.46 -20.57 -5.36
C ILE A 848 -3.58 -20.00 -6.25
N ILE A 849 -3.40 -19.99 -7.57
CA ILE A 849 -4.42 -19.53 -8.53
C ILE A 849 -5.71 -20.35 -8.36
N TYR A 850 -5.58 -21.67 -8.22
CA TYR A 850 -6.73 -22.53 -7.92
C TYR A 850 -7.41 -22.17 -6.59
N MET A 851 -6.64 -21.95 -5.52
CA MET A 851 -7.18 -21.55 -4.20
C MET A 851 -7.89 -20.18 -4.23
N ILE A 852 -7.38 -19.23 -5.01
CA ILE A 852 -8.03 -17.92 -5.21
C ILE A 852 -9.34 -18.07 -5.99
N LEU A 853 -9.35 -18.86 -7.07
CA LEU A 853 -10.57 -19.06 -7.87
C LEU A 853 -11.66 -19.81 -7.10
N THR A 854 -11.29 -20.81 -6.29
CA THR A 854 -12.23 -21.57 -5.45
C THR A 854 -12.77 -20.74 -4.29
N SER A 855 -11.94 -19.92 -3.63
CA SER A 855 -12.42 -18.97 -2.62
C SER A 855 -13.33 -17.90 -3.23
N LEU A 856 -13.02 -17.37 -4.41
CA LEU A 856 -13.89 -16.46 -5.14
C LEU A 856 -15.23 -17.14 -5.47
N HIS A 857 -15.23 -18.40 -5.91
CA HIS A 857 -16.45 -19.17 -6.14
C HIS A 857 -17.30 -19.30 -4.84
N ALA A 858 -16.67 -19.55 -3.70
CA ALA A 858 -17.35 -19.61 -2.41
C ALA A 858 -17.97 -18.26 -2.00
N VAL A 859 -17.26 -17.14 -2.22
CA VAL A 859 -17.78 -15.77 -1.99
C VAL A 859 -19.01 -15.49 -2.84
N VAL A 860 -19.01 -15.92 -4.09
CA VAL A 860 -20.11 -15.70 -5.04
C VAL A 860 -21.34 -16.46 -4.61
N LYS A 861 -21.15 -17.74 -4.26
CA LYS A 861 -22.20 -18.60 -3.75
C LYS A 861 -22.77 -18.09 -2.41
N LEU A 862 -21.92 -17.53 -1.55
CA LEU A 862 -22.34 -16.86 -0.32
C LEU A 862 -23.24 -15.65 -0.64
N ARG A 863 -22.78 -14.76 -1.53
CA ARG A 863 -23.57 -13.57 -1.91
C ARG A 863 -24.93 -13.97 -2.44
N ASP A 864 -24.97 -14.96 -3.33
CA ASP A 864 -26.20 -15.53 -3.88
C ASP A 864 -27.10 -16.10 -2.76
N HIS A 865 -26.54 -16.86 -1.81
CA HIS A 865 -27.28 -17.32 -0.63
C HIS A 865 -27.86 -16.16 0.21
N LEU A 866 -27.08 -15.10 0.48
CA LEU A 866 -27.53 -13.94 1.25
C LEU A 866 -28.65 -13.16 0.54
N ILE A 867 -28.55 -13.00 -0.78
CA ILE A 867 -29.59 -12.32 -1.57
C ILE A 867 -30.89 -13.13 -1.54
N ARG A 868 -30.82 -14.45 -1.73
CA ARG A 868 -32.01 -15.32 -1.66
C ARG A 868 -32.70 -15.25 -0.30
N TYR A 869 -31.93 -15.28 0.78
CA TYR A 869 -32.48 -15.11 2.12
C TYR A 869 -33.18 -13.76 2.30
N SER A 870 -32.64 -12.69 1.69
CA SER A 870 -33.26 -11.36 1.78
C SER A 870 -34.51 -11.18 0.92
N MET A 871 -34.59 -11.83 -0.25
CA MET A 871 -35.63 -11.57 -1.25
C MET A 871 -36.78 -12.59 -1.23
N HIS A 872 -36.70 -13.67 -0.43
CA HIS A 872 -37.69 -14.76 -0.33
C HIS A 872 -38.13 -15.43 -1.65
N GLU A 873 -37.61 -15.04 -2.82
CA GLU A 873 -37.94 -15.60 -4.13
C GLU A 873 -36.96 -16.69 -4.63
N LYS A 874 -37.52 -17.75 -5.23
CA LYS A 874 -36.78 -18.75 -6.01
C LYS A 874 -36.58 -18.26 -7.45
N LYS A 875 -35.51 -17.50 -7.71
CA LYS A 875 -35.17 -17.07 -9.08
C LYS A 875 -34.47 -18.18 -9.89
N ASP A 876 -34.79 -18.29 -11.17
CA ASP A 876 -34.21 -19.28 -12.08
C ASP A 876 -32.69 -19.09 -12.24
N ARG A 877 -31.94 -20.15 -11.96
CA ARG A 877 -30.47 -20.14 -11.80
C ARG A 877 -29.66 -20.09 -13.11
N ASN A 878 -30.30 -20.18 -14.26
CA ASN A 878 -29.62 -20.54 -15.51
C ASN A 878 -29.55 -19.41 -16.56
N LEU A 879 -30.17 -18.26 -16.31
CA LEU A 879 -30.31 -17.19 -17.31
C LEU A 879 -29.79 -15.86 -16.74
N LEU A 880 -29.05 -15.11 -17.56
CA LEU A 880 -28.55 -13.77 -17.21
C LEU A 880 -29.72 -12.79 -17.07
N PHE A 881 -30.64 -12.86 -18.05
CA PHE A 881 -31.84 -12.05 -18.15
C PHE A 881 -33.08 -12.97 -18.21
N PRO A 882 -33.82 -13.15 -17.11
CA PRO A 882 -34.91 -14.13 -17.04
C PRO A 882 -36.13 -13.76 -17.90
N ASP A 883 -36.34 -12.46 -18.11
CA ASP A 883 -37.56 -11.91 -18.72
C ASP A 883 -37.55 -11.96 -20.25
N ILE A 884 -36.50 -12.55 -20.85
CA ILE A 884 -36.24 -12.47 -22.30
C ILE A 884 -36.61 -13.77 -22.98
N THR A 885 -37.39 -13.62 -24.04
CA THR A 885 -37.90 -14.68 -24.90
C THR A 885 -37.32 -14.57 -26.31
N ARG A 886 -37.66 -15.53 -27.19
CA ARG A 886 -37.25 -15.50 -28.60
C ARG A 886 -37.84 -14.30 -29.37
N GLN A 887 -39.04 -13.84 -29.02
CA GLN A 887 -39.72 -12.73 -29.68
C GLN A 887 -39.01 -11.39 -29.41
N ASP A 888 -38.45 -11.21 -28.21
CA ASP A 888 -37.68 -10.02 -27.85
C ASP A 888 -36.41 -9.83 -28.69
N ALA A 889 -35.89 -10.91 -29.29
CA ALA A 889 -34.75 -10.85 -30.20
C ALA A 889 -35.09 -10.21 -31.56
N GLU A 890 -36.38 -10.15 -31.91
CA GLU A 890 -36.86 -9.53 -33.14
C GLU A 890 -37.28 -8.08 -32.96
N ARG A 891 -37.57 -7.68 -31.72
CA ARG A 891 -37.96 -6.31 -31.38
C ARG A 891 -36.80 -5.33 -31.53
N ASP A 892 -35.81 -5.36 -30.64
CA ASP A 892 -34.74 -4.33 -30.60
C ASP A 892 -33.32 -4.93 -30.54
N PHE A 893 -32.30 -4.15 -30.90
CA PHE A 893 -30.89 -4.59 -30.84
C PHE A 893 -30.44 -5.00 -29.42
N PRO A 894 -30.78 -4.27 -28.34
CA PRO A 894 -30.51 -4.74 -26.99
C PRO A 894 -31.26 -6.04 -26.63
N GLY A 895 -32.46 -6.25 -27.17
CA GLY A 895 -33.22 -7.50 -27.01
C GLY A 895 -32.49 -8.69 -27.65
N LEU A 896 -32.04 -8.51 -28.89
CA LEU A 896 -31.21 -9.48 -29.63
C LEU A 896 -29.92 -9.83 -28.88
N LEU A 897 -29.18 -8.82 -28.42
CA LEU A 897 -27.92 -9.03 -27.69
C LEU A 897 -28.16 -9.82 -26.40
N LYS A 898 -29.16 -9.44 -25.61
CA LYS A 898 -29.48 -10.13 -24.36
C LYS A 898 -29.99 -11.57 -24.59
N TYR A 899 -30.73 -11.81 -25.67
CA TYR A 899 -31.13 -13.15 -26.09
C TYR A 899 -29.92 -14.02 -26.47
N ILE A 900 -28.98 -13.50 -27.27
CA ILE A 900 -27.74 -14.19 -27.63
C ILE A 900 -26.91 -14.51 -26.38
N LEU A 901 -26.84 -13.61 -25.40
CA LEU A 901 -26.13 -13.87 -24.14
C LEU A 901 -26.75 -14.99 -23.30
N ASN A 902 -28.07 -15.19 -23.37
CA ASN A 902 -28.77 -16.27 -22.68
C ASN A 902 -28.71 -17.61 -23.44
N TYR A 903 -29.06 -17.59 -24.73
CA TYR A 903 -29.32 -18.80 -25.54
C TYR A 903 -28.35 -18.99 -26.71
N GLY A 904 -27.32 -18.17 -26.87
CA GLY A 904 -26.37 -18.26 -27.98
C GLY A 904 -25.71 -19.63 -28.10
N TYR A 905 -25.21 -20.19 -26.98
CA TYR A 905 -24.65 -21.54 -26.97
C TYR A 905 -25.72 -22.64 -27.15
N PHE A 906 -26.97 -22.38 -26.79
CA PHE A 906 -28.06 -23.33 -27.05
C PHE A 906 -28.36 -23.42 -28.55
N LYS A 907 -28.26 -22.30 -29.29
CA LYS A 907 -28.46 -22.26 -30.75
C LYS A 907 -27.24 -22.76 -31.54
N PHE A 908 -26.06 -22.22 -31.26
CA PHE A 908 -24.82 -22.43 -32.04
C PHE A 908 -23.83 -23.43 -31.39
N GLY A 909 -24.22 -24.10 -30.31
CA GLY A 909 -23.28 -24.92 -29.51
C GLY A 909 -22.67 -26.10 -30.26
N PHE A 910 -23.41 -26.70 -31.21
CA PHE A 910 -22.93 -27.82 -32.02
C PHE A 910 -21.83 -27.38 -33.00
N GLU A 911 -22.06 -26.26 -33.67
CA GLU A 911 -21.12 -25.64 -34.60
C GLU A 911 -19.84 -25.21 -33.86
N ILE A 912 -19.99 -24.57 -32.69
CA ILE A 912 -18.86 -24.19 -31.82
C ILE A 912 -18.08 -25.43 -31.35
N THR A 913 -18.75 -26.55 -31.05
CA THR A 913 -18.04 -27.80 -30.71
C THR A 913 -17.25 -28.36 -31.88
N LEU A 914 -17.81 -28.38 -33.10
CA LEU A 914 -17.11 -28.87 -34.30
C LEU A 914 -15.88 -28.02 -34.63
N ILE A 915 -16.00 -26.69 -34.54
CA ILE A 915 -14.88 -25.76 -34.71
C ILE A 915 -13.80 -26.04 -33.64
N GLY A 916 -14.22 -26.29 -32.40
CA GLY A 916 -13.32 -26.71 -31.32
C GLY A 916 -12.55 -27.99 -31.67
N PHE A 917 -13.22 -29.02 -32.21
CA PHE A 917 -12.57 -30.27 -32.64
C PHE A 917 -11.50 -29.99 -33.70
N VAL A 918 -11.84 -29.30 -34.79
CA VAL A 918 -10.89 -29.02 -35.88
C VAL A 918 -9.71 -28.17 -35.40
N ALA A 919 -9.95 -27.20 -34.52
CA ALA A 919 -8.88 -26.40 -33.92
C ALA A 919 -7.92 -27.27 -33.09
N THR A 920 -8.43 -28.23 -32.30
CA THR A 920 -7.56 -29.15 -31.53
C THR A 920 -6.77 -30.09 -32.42
N ILE A 921 -7.39 -30.58 -33.50
CA ILE A 921 -6.75 -31.43 -34.51
C ILE A 921 -5.60 -30.69 -35.19
N ALA A 922 -5.81 -29.43 -35.59
CA ALA A 922 -4.81 -28.58 -36.23
C ALA A 922 -3.59 -28.28 -35.31
N HIS A 923 -3.81 -28.23 -33.99
CA HIS A 923 -2.76 -27.96 -33.00
C HIS A 923 -1.99 -29.23 -32.56
N ARG A 924 -2.70 -30.36 -32.39
CA ARG A 924 -2.17 -31.65 -31.88
C ARG A 924 -1.15 -32.30 -32.82
N ARG A 925 -1.53 -32.49 -34.09
CA ARG A 925 -0.71 -33.14 -35.14
C ARG A 925 -0.07 -34.49 -34.73
N ASP A 926 -0.78 -35.29 -33.95
CA ASP A 926 -0.34 -36.60 -33.43
C ASP A 926 -1.33 -37.71 -33.85
N LEU A 927 -1.02 -38.96 -33.51
CA LEU A 927 -1.90 -40.11 -33.79
C LEU A 927 -3.30 -39.95 -33.17
N LEU A 928 -3.41 -39.25 -32.03
CA LEU A 928 -4.70 -38.94 -31.41
C LEU A 928 -5.52 -37.96 -32.27
N ALA A 929 -4.88 -37.04 -33.00
CA ALA A 929 -5.60 -36.18 -33.95
C ALA A 929 -6.34 -36.97 -35.04
N LEU A 930 -5.78 -38.09 -35.52
CA LEU A 930 -6.49 -38.98 -36.47
C LEU A 930 -7.73 -39.62 -35.84
N THR A 931 -7.63 -40.06 -34.59
CA THR A 931 -8.80 -40.61 -33.87
C THR A 931 -9.90 -39.56 -33.70
N TYR A 932 -9.53 -38.28 -33.48
CA TYR A 932 -10.49 -37.17 -33.41
C TYR A 932 -11.11 -36.86 -34.78
N LEU A 933 -10.36 -37.02 -35.87
CA LEU A 933 -10.89 -36.91 -37.24
C LEU A 933 -11.92 -37.98 -37.55
N ILE A 934 -11.71 -39.23 -37.13
CA ILE A 934 -12.69 -40.31 -37.31
C ILE A 934 -14.01 -39.94 -36.61
N TRP A 935 -13.93 -39.42 -35.38
CA TRP A 935 -15.10 -38.92 -34.66
C TRP A 935 -15.75 -37.71 -35.36
N LEU A 936 -14.96 -36.79 -35.92
CA LEU A 936 -15.47 -35.63 -36.64
C LEU A 936 -16.27 -36.04 -37.90
N VAL A 937 -15.73 -36.97 -38.69
CA VAL A 937 -16.40 -37.51 -39.89
C VAL A 937 -17.70 -38.20 -39.50
N LEU A 938 -17.68 -39.03 -38.44
CA LEU A 938 -18.87 -39.68 -37.92
C LEU A 938 -19.94 -38.64 -37.51
N LEU A 939 -19.58 -37.58 -36.79
CA LEU A 939 -20.52 -36.55 -36.34
C LEU A 939 -21.14 -35.73 -37.48
N LEU A 940 -20.42 -35.53 -38.58
CA LEU A 940 -20.92 -34.79 -39.75
C LEU A 940 -21.80 -35.66 -40.66
N SER A 941 -21.59 -36.97 -40.68
CA SER A 941 -22.41 -37.92 -41.44
C SER A 941 -23.82 -38.14 -40.84
N LEU A 942 -23.98 -37.85 -39.54
CA LEU A 942 -25.21 -38.12 -38.80
C LEU A 942 -26.13 -36.91 -38.71
N SER A 943 -27.44 -37.16 -38.61
CA SER A 943 -28.40 -36.10 -38.32
C SER A 943 -28.27 -35.60 -36.88
N ARG A 944 -28.66 -34.34 -36.64
CA ARG A 944 -28.61 -33.69 -35.32
C ARG A 944 -29.23 -34.54 -34.19
N PHE A 945 -30.35 -35.22 -34.48
CA PHE A 945 -31.03 -36.11 -33.55
C PHE A 945 -30.20 -37.36 -33.20
N ARG A 946 -29.58 -37.99 -34.20
CA ARG A 946 -28.69 -39.15 -33.98
C ARG A 946 -27.42 -38.74 -33.22
N CYS A 947 -26.86 -37.57 -33.52
CA CYS A 947 -25.73 -37.00 -32.78
C CYS A 947 -26.04 -36.83 -31.29
N ALA A 948 -27.26 -36.40 -30.94
CA ALA A 948 -27.67 -36.26 -29.54
C ALA A 948 -27.64 -37.58 -28.75
N ARG A 949 -27.89 -38.72 -29.41
CA ARG A 949 -27.85 -40.06 -28.77
C ARG A 949 -26.44 -40.57 -28.53
N ILE A 950 -25.52 -40.38 -29.47
CA ILE A 950 -24.12 -40.88 -29.40
C ILE A 950 -23.23 -39.97 -28.53
N TRP A 951 -23.69 -38.76 -28.21
CA TRP A 951 -22.90 -37.73 -27.51
C TRP A 951 -22.34 -38.15 -26.14
N GLU A 952 -23.00 -39.09 -25.44
CA GLU A 952 -22.54 -39.67 -24.18
C GLU A 952 -21.24 -40.47 -24.35
N ILE A 953 -21.18 -41.28 -25.42
CA ILE A 953 -20.03 -42.11 -25.77
C ILE A 953 -18.85 -41.22 -26.15
N LEU A 954 -19.11 -40.17 -26.93
CA LEU A 954 -18.10 -39.17 -27.29
C LEU A 954 -17.49 -38.51 -26.05
N GLN A 955 -18.31 -38.15 -25.05
CA GLN A 955 -17.79 -37.57 -23.81
C GLN A 955 -16.90 -38.55 -23.05
N LEU A 956 -17.32 -39.81 -22.92
CA LEU A 956 -16.54 -40.84 -22.23
C LEU A 956 -15.20 -41.10 -22.94
N TYR A 957 -15.20 -41.12 -24.27
CA TYR A 957 -13.99 -41.23 -25.09
C TYR A 957 -12.97 -40.13 -24.76
N PHE A 958 -13.38 -38.86 -24.72
CA PHE A 958 -12.46 -37.76 -24.38
C PHE A 958 -11.94 -37.83 -22.93
N VAL A 959 -12.78 -38.27 -21.98
CA VAL A 959 -12.35 -38.46 -20.59
C VAL A 959 -11.26 -39.52 -20.50
N LEU A 960 -11.45 -40.67 -21.14
CA LEU A 960 -10.48 -41.77 -21.13
C LEU A 960 -9.21 -41.38 -21.90
N SER A 961 -9.34 -40.74 -23.06
CA SER A 961 -8.21 -40.27 -23.88
C SER A 961 -7.29 -39.34 -23.08
N ILE A 962 -7.84 -38.31 -22.42
CA ILE A 962 -7.04 -37.38 -21.61
C ILE A 962 -6.33 -38.09 -20.45
N PHE A 963 -6.99 -39.06 -19.80
CA PHE A 963 -6.38 -39.84 -18.73
C PHE A 963 -5.19 -40.67 -19.22
N VAL A 964 -5.36 -41.41 -20.31
CA VAL A 964 -4.30 -42.23 -20.92
C VAL A 964 -3.12 -41.36 -21.36
N GLN A 965 -3.39 -40.20 -21.96
CA GLN A 965 -2.35 -39.24 -22.35
C GLN A 965 -1.53 -38.75 -21.14
N TYR A 966 -2.18 -38.47 -20.00
CA TYR A 966 -1.47 -38.01 -18.81
C TYR A 966 -0.57 -39.11 -18.22
N VAL A 967 -1.09 -40.34 -18.12
CA VAL A 967 -0.32 -41.50 -17.64
C VAL A 967 0.88 -41.76 -18.55
N TYR A 968 0.70 -41.63 -19.86
CA TYR A 968 1.79 -41.76 -20.84
C TYR A 968 2.89 -40.69 -20.64
N LEU A 969 2.53 -39.44 -20.35
CA LEU A 969 3.51 -38.38 -20.08
C LEU A 969 4.26 -38.55 -18.75
N LEU A 970 3.67 -39.20 -17.75
CA LEU A 970 4.29 -39.37 -16.43
C LEU A 970 5.55 -40.23 -16.47
N LYS A 971 5.64 -41.16 -17.45
CA LYS A 971 6.72 -42.13 -17.56
C LYS A 971 6.78 -43.10 -16.35
N PHE A 972 7.40 -44.26 -16.51
CA PHE A 972 7.61 -45.23 -15.42
C PHE A 972 8.54 -44.66 -14.33
N PRO A 973 8.39 -45.10 -13.07
CA PRO A 973 9.17 -44.59 -11.95
C PRO A 973 10.67 -44.84 -12.16
N PRO A 974 11.54 -43.88 -11.80
CA PRO A 974 12.96 -43.92 -12.10
C PRO A 974 13.71 -45.06 -11.41
N ASN A 975 13.18 -45.59 -10.30
CA ASN A 975 13.78 -46.70 -9.54
C ASN A 975 13.90 -47.99 -10.37
N LEU A 976 13.11 -48.14 -11.43
CA LEU A 976 13.14 -49.34 -12.27
C LEU A 976 14.30 -49.32 -13.28
N CYS A 977 15.04 -48.21 -13.44
CA CYS A 977 16.19 -48.01 -14.35
C CYS A 977 16.09 -48.70 -15.73
N ASN A 978 14.88 -48.95 -16.25
CA ASN A 978 14.70 -49.49 -17.58
C ASN A 978 14.89 -48.36 -18.58
N VAL A 979 16.02 -48.42 -19.29
CA VAL A 979 16.44 -47.45 -20.29
C VAL A 979 15.34 -47.31 -21.35
N TYR A 980 14.83 -46.08 -21.51
CA TYR A 980 13.91 -45.67 -22.57
C TYR A 980 14.58 -45.84 -23.94
N SER A 981 14.56 -47.05 -24.50
CA SER A 981 15.04 -47.33 -25.86
C SER A 981 13.91 -47.54 -26.87
N TYR A 982 12.66 -47.27 -26.52
CA TYR A 982 11.58 -47.22 -27.50
C TYR A 982 11.20 -45.77 -27.76
N LYS A 983 11.64 -45.23 -28.91
CA LYS A 983 10.93 -44.15 -29.62
C LYS A 983 9.52 -44.68 -29.92
N SER A 984 8.65 -44.58 -28.93
CA SER A 984 7.27 -45.06 -29.07
C SER A 984 6.58 -44.20 -30.12
N LEU A 985 5.74 -44.83 -30.94
CA LEU A 985 4.93 -44.27 -32.04
C LEU A 985 4.16 -42.98 -31.69
N TRP A 986 4.03 -42.68 -30.38
CA TRP A 986 3.27 -41.56 -29.83
C TRP A 986 4.13 -40.31 -29.61
N SER A 987 5.46 -40.39 -29.70
CA SER A 987 6.40 -39.28 -29.44
C SER A 987 7.25 -38.94 -30.65
N ILE A 988 6.70 -38.14 -31.56
CA ILE A 988 7.49 -37.38 -32.52
C ILE A 988 7.99 -36.13 -31.79
N SER A 989 9.27 -36.18 -31.38
CA SER A 989 10.08 -35.13 -30.77
C SER A 989 10.12 -35.07 -29.23
N ASP A 990 11.19 -35.63 -28.66
CA ASP A 990 11.55 -35.56 -27.24
C ASP A 990 11.89 -34.13 -26.73
N SER A 991 11.91 -33.10 -27.58
CA SER A 991 12.45 -31.78 -27.21
C SER A 991 11.45 -30.75 -26.66
N LYS A 992 10.14 -31.03 -26.51
CA LYS A 992 9.17 -29.99 -26.08
C LYS A 992 8.09 -30.46 -25.10
N ASN A 993 8.46 -30.73 -23.85
CA ASN A 993 7.51 -30.89 -22.71
C ASN A 993 6.50 -29.73 -22.57
N TYR A 994 6.79 -28.53 -23.11
CA TYR A 994 5.85 -27.42 -23.17
C TYR A 994 4.70 -27.63 -24.19
N LYS A 995 5.00 -28.22 -25.35
CA LYS A 995 4.01 -28.48 -26.41
C LYS A 995 2.97 -29.51 -25.96
N ASN A 996 3.42 -30.57 -25.28
CA ASN A 996 2.55 -31.64 -24.80
C ASN A 996 1.54 -31.18 -23.73
N ARG A 997 1.95 -30.26 -22.83
CA ARG A 997 1.04 -29.68 -21.82
C ARG A 997 -0.07 -28.82 -22.45
N SER A 998 0.29 -28.05 -23.48
CA SER A 998 -0.67 -27.23 -24.22
C SER A 998 -1.72 -28.10 -24.93
N ASN A 999 -1.28 -29.19 -25.55
CA ASN A 999 -2.16 -30.13 -26.27
C ASN A 999 -3.23 -30.72 -25.34
N ILE A 1000 -2.87 -31.18 -24.15
CA ILE A 1000 -3.83 -31.76 -23.18
C ILE A 1000 -4.82 -30.70 -22.68
N MET A 1001 -4.38 -29.45 -22.52
CA MET A 1001 -5.27 -28.35 -22.13
C MET A 1001 -6.34 -28.08 -23.18
N PHE A 1002 -5.99 -28.10 -24.46
CA PHE A 1002 -6.92 -27.91 -25.57
C PHE A 1002 -7.98 -29.03 -25.63
N ASP A 1003 -7.58 -30.29 -25.43
CA ASP A 1003 -8.52 -31.42 -25.37
C ASP A 1003 -9.53 -31.26 -24.23
N TYR A 1004 -9.10 -30.74 -23.07
CA TYR A 1004 -9.99 -30.49 -21.96
C TYR A 1004 -10.96 -29.32 -22.19
N ILE A 1005 -10.52 -28.29 -22.93
CA ILE A 1005 -11.42 -27.21 -23.37
C ILE A 1005 -12.51 -27.78 -24.28
N VAL A 1006 -12.14 -28.67 -25.21
CA VAL A 1006 -13.13 -29.37 -26.05
C VAL A 1006 -14.05 -30.26 -25.21
N LEU A 1007 -13.53 -31.01 -24.24
CA LEU A 1007 -14.36 -31.78 -23.31
C LEU A 1007 -15.37 -30.91 -22.55
N LEU A 1008 -14.98 -29.67 -22.19
CA LEU A 1008 -15.89 -28.70 -21.58
C LEU A 1008 -17.03 -28.30 -22.54
N LEU A 1009 -16.70 -28.04 -23.80
CA LEU A 1009 -17.70 -27.75 -24.85
C LEU A 1009 -18.62 -28.95 -25.06
N ILE A 1010 -18.08 -30.16 -25.21
CA ILE A 1010 -18.85 -31.41 -25.34
C ILE A 1010 -19.83 -31.56 -24.17
N THR A 1011 -19.37 -31.36 -22.93
CA THR A 1011 -20.21 -31.48 -21.73
C THR A 1011 -21.32 -30.43 -21.68
N ARG A 1012 -21.09 -29.23 -22.24
CA ARG A 1012 -22.10 -28.17 -22.33
C ARG A 1012 -23.11 -28.48 -23.43
N GLN A 1013 -22.64 -28.94 -24.59
CA GLN A 1013 -23.52 -29.33 -25.69
C GLN A 1013 -24.39 -30.52 -25.33
N ARG A 1014 -23.87 -31.48 -24.54
CA ARG A 1014 -24.66 -32.58 -23.95
C ARG A 1014 -25.88 -32.07 -23.19
N LYS A 1015 -25.70 -31.02 -22.38
CA LYS A 1015 -26.81 -30.40 -21.63
C LYS A 1015 -27.78 -29.69 -22.56
N SER A 1016 -27.28 -29.05 -23.62
CA SER A 1016 -28.10 -28.43 -24.66
C SER A 1016 -29.00 -29.48 -25.34
N PHE A 1017 -28.44 -30.59 -25.80
CA PHE A 1017 -29.20 -31.69 -26.40
C PHE A 1017 -30.20 -32.32 -25.44
N ARG A 1018 -29.87 -32.48 -24.15
CA ARG A 1018 -30.84 -32.95 -23.16
C ARG A 1018 -32.01 -31.99 -22.91
N VAL A 1019 -31.82 -30.69 -23.13
CA VAL A 1019 -32.88 -29.68 -23.04
C VAL A 1019 -33.72 -29.70 -24.31
N GLU A 1020 -33.07 -29.76 -25.48
CA GLU A 1020 -33.72 -29.88 -26.79
C GLU A 1020 -34.60 -31.13 -26.87
N MET A 1021 -34.12 -32.28 -26.38
CA MET A 1021 -34.88 -33.53 -26.33
C MET A 1021 -36.05 -33.49 -25.33
N ARG A 1022 -35.95 -32.69 -24.26
CA ARG A 1022 -37.02 -32.54 -23.26
C ARG A 1022 -38.15 -31.63 -23.73
N HIS A 1023 -37.82 -30.56 -24.45
CA HIS A 1023 -38.77 -29.56 -24.95
C HIS A 1023 -38.97 -29.67 -26.47
N PHE A 1024 -38.90 -30.89 -27.02
CA PHE A 1024 -38.99 -31.08 -28.47
C PHE A 1024 -40.36 -30.65 -29.03
N ASN A 1025 -41.44 -30.96 -28.31
CA ASN A 1025 -42.82 -30.62 -28.70
C ASN A 1025 -43.33 -29.30 -28.10
N ASP A 1026 -42.54 -28.65 -27.25
CA ASP A 1026 -42.99 -27.49 -26.47
C ASP A 1026 -42.57 -26.19 -27.16
N LEU A 1027 -43.48 -25.66 -27.98
CA LEU A 1027 -43.31 -24.38 -28.69
C LEU A 1027 -43.20 -23.18 -27.73
N SER A 1028 -43.62 -23.33 -26.46
CA SER A 1028 -43.58 -22.27 -25.44
C SER A 1028 -42.20 -22.09 -24.79
N TYR A 1029 -41.23 -22.94 -25.13
CA TYR A 1029 -39.87 -22.83 -24.59
C TYR A 1029 -39.24 -21.48 -24.97
N ARG A 1030 -38.85 -20.68 -23.97
CA ARG A 1030 -38.34 -19.30 -24.15
C ARG A 1030 -37.15 -19.17 -25.11
N GLY A 1031 -36.34 -20.22 -25.26
CA GLY A 1031 -35.21 -20.28 -26.20
C GLY A 1031 -35.57 -20.65 -27.64
N GLY A 1032 -36.83 -20.98 -27.92
CA GLY A 1032 -37.36 -21.38 -29.23
C GLY A 1032 -36.81 -22.70 -29.77
N VAL A 1033 -37.40 -23.16 -30.88
CA VAL A 1033 -37.07 -24.46 -31.52
C VAL A 1033 -35.74 -24.41 -32.28
N ASN A 1034 -35.00 -25.52 -32.33
CA ASN A 1034 -33.70 -25.65 -33.02
C ASN A 1034 -33.67 -26.78 -34.08
N THR A 1035 -34.80 -27.00 -34.75
CA THR A 1035 -35.00 -28.02 -35.78
C THR A 1035 -34.41 -27.61 -37.14
N ASN A 1036 -34.28 -28.58 -38.04
CA ASN A 1036 -33.83 -28.35 -39.40
C ASN A 1036 -34.98 -27.82 -40.26
N VAL A 1037 -34.79 -26.64 -40.88
CA VAL A 1037 -35.85 -25.88 -41.58
C VAL A 1037 -35.86 -26.12 -43.10
N VAL A 1038 -34.91 -26.91 -43.61
CA VAL A 1038 -34.68 -27.11 -45.07
C VAL A 1038 -35.93 -27.54 -45.83
N ASN A 1039 -36.75 -28.43 -45.25
CA ASN A 1039 -37.97 -28.91 -45.90
C ASN A 1039 -39.06 -27.82 -45.97
N ASP A 1040 -39.07 -26.87 -45.03
CA ASP A 1040 -40.00 -25.74 -45.05
C ASP A 1040 -39.56 -24.73 -46.12
N ILE A 1041 -38.25 -24.49 -46.25
CA ILE A 1041 -37.67 -23.61 -47.29
C ILE A 1041 -37.92 -24.17 -48.69
N ALA A 1042 -37.82 -25.49 -48.87
CA ALA A 1042 -38.06 -26.13 -50.17
C ALA A 1042 -39.51 -25.96 -50.68
N LYS A 1043 -40.46 -25.70 -49.77
CA LYS A 1043 -41.88 -25.45 -50.10
C LYS A 1043 -42.19 -23.98 -50.39
N LEU A 1044 -41.23 -23.09 -50.20
CA LEU A 1044 -41.38 -21.64 -50.40
C LEU A 1044 -41.76 -21.36 -51.86
N GLY A 1045 -42.86 -20.63 -52.08
CA GLY A 1045 -43.38 -20.31 -53.42
C GLY A 1045 -44.30 -21.37 -54.04
N HIS A 1046 -44.35 -22.59 -53.48
CA HIS A 1046 -45.26 -23.65 -53.93
C HIS A 1046 -46.50 -23.80 -53.03
N VAL A 1047 -46.36 -23.54 -51.73
CA VAL A 1047 -47.45 -23.61 -50.74
C VAL A 1047 -47.42 -22.34 -49.89
N TYR A 1048 -48.59 -21.80 -49.54
CA TYR A 1048 -48.69 -20.68 -48.60
C TYR A 1048 -48.12 -21.10 -47.24
N PHE A 1049 -47.04 -20.45 -46.83
CA PHE A 1049 -46.32 -20.70 -45.58
C PHE A 1049 -46.03 -19.38 -44.90
N GLU A 1050 -46.51 -19.21 -43.67
CA GLU A 1050 -46.25 -18.02 -42.88
C GLU A 1050 -44.91 -18.17 -42.14
N ASN A 1051 -43.92 -17.37 -42.54
CA ASN A 1051 -42.60 -17.40 -41.91
C ASN A 1051 -42.69 -16.86 -40.47
N PRO A 1052 -42.22 -17.59 -39.44
CA PRO A 1052 -42.29 -17.14 -38.05
C PRO A 1052 -41.42 -15.91 -37.74
N THR A 1053 -40.51 -15.52 -38.63
CA THR A 1053 -39.67 -14.32 -38.47
C THR A 1053 -40.21 -13.17 -39.30
N HIS A 1054 -40.23 -11.96 -38.74
CA HIS A 1054 -40.63 -10.76 -39.50
C HIS A 1054 -39.67 -10.48 -40.66
N ASP A 1055 -40.21 -9.87 -41.71
CA ASP A 1055 -39.43 -9.43 -42.87
C ASP A 1055 -38.58 -8.20 -42.50
N PHE A 1056 -37.26 -8.38 -42.57
CA PHE A 1056 -36.26 -7.37 -42.25
C PHE A 1056 -35.56 -6.81 -43.50
N CYS A 1057 -35.84 -7.38 -44.69
CA CYS A 1057 -35.25 -6.94 -45.96
C CYS A 1057 -36.04 -5.76 -46.52
N SER A 1058 -37.36 -5.89 -46.64
CA SER A 1058 -38.21 -4.84 -47.23
C SER A 1058 -38.51 -3.69 -46.26
N TYR A 1059 -38.56 -3.96 -44.94
CA TYR A 1059 -38.88 -2.97 -43.92
C TYR A 1059 -37.85 -2.96 -42.79
N VAL A 1060 -36.87 -2.05 -42.88
CA VAL A 1060 -35.89 -1.85 -41.82
C VAL A 1060 -36.50 -1.03 -40.68
N ARG A 1061 -36.88 -1.69 -39.58
CA ARG A 1061 -37.53 -1.04 -38.42
C ARG A 1061 -36.53 -0.51 -37.41
N ASN A 1062 -35.52 -1.31 -37.09
CA ASN A 1062 -34.60 -1.07 -35.98
C ASN A 1062 -33.15 -1.39 -36.37
N TYR A 1063 -32.18 -0.92 -35.56
CA TYR A 1063 -30.76 -1.24 -35.74
C TYR A 1063 -30.46 -2.76 -35.69
N ALA A 1064 -31.34 -3.56 -35.08
CA ALA A 1064 -31.25 -5.02 -35.13
C ALA A 1064 -31.41 -5.55 -36.55
N ASP A 1065 -32.31 -4.95 -37.33
CA ASP A 1065 -32.60 -5.37 -38.70
C ASP A 1065 -31.47 -4.91 -39.62
N VAL A 1066 -30.93 -3.69 -39.44
CA VAL A 1066 -29.69 -3.25 -40.13
C VAL A 1066 -28.55 -4.25 -39.91
N PHE A 1067 -28.37 -4.70 -38.67
CA PHE A 1067 -27.34 -5.69 -38.35
C PHE A 1067 -27.61 -7.07 -38.98
N LYS A 1068 -28.87 -7.53 -38.98
CA LYS A 1068 -29.27 -8.77 -39.67
C LYS A 1068 -29.01 -8.68 -41.17
N THR A 1069 -29.45 -7.60 -41.82
CA THR A 1069 -29.23 -7.37 -43.26
C THR A 1069 -27.74 -7.38 -43.58
N ALA A 1070 -26.93 -6.64 -42.81
CA ALA A 1070 -25.48 -6.64 -42.99
C ALA A 1070 -24.86 -8.05 -42.86
N ILE A 1071 -25.28 -8.85 -41.89
CA ILE A 1071 -24.77 -10.22 -41.74
C ILE A 1071 -25.25 -11.13 -42.86
N PHE A 1072 -26.56 -11.23 -43.07
CA PHE A 1072 -27.12 -12.26 -43.96
C PHE A 1072 -26.76 -12.04 -45.43
N PHE A 1073 -26.63 -10.79 -45.89
CA PHE A 1073 -26.18 -10.50 -47.27
C PHE A 1073 -24.66 -10.58 -47.44
N SER A 1074 -23.86 -10.11 -46.47
CA SER A 1074 -22.40 -10.06 -46.63
C SER A 1074 -21.68 -11.37 -46.28
N PHE A 1075 -22.21 -12.19 -45.37
CA PHE A 1075 -21.47 -13.34 -44.83
C PHE A 1075 -21.10 -14.37 -45.90
N PHE A 1076 -21.95 -14.59 -46.92
CA PHE A 1076 -21.64 -15.47 -48.04
C PHE A 1076 -20.37 -15.04 -48.80
N TRP A 1077 -20.30 -13.77 -49.21
CA TRP A 1077 -19.15 -13.22 -49.91
C TRP A 1077 -17.88 -13.24 -49.06
N VAL A 1078 -18.01 -12.93 -47.76
CA VAL A 1078 -16.90 -13.05 -46.81
C VAL A 1078 -16.41 -14.50 -46.70
N THR A 1079 -17.31 -15.48 -46.67
CA THR A 1079 -16.91 -16.90 -46.62
C THR A 1079 -16.17 -17.32 -47.89
N LEU A 1080 -16.62 -16.89 -49.07
CA LEU A 1080 -15.93 -17.16 -50.33
C LEU A 1080 -14.55 -16.49 -50.39
N ALA A 1081 -14.44 -15.25 -49.93
CA ALA A 1081 -13.17 -14.54 -49.85
C ALA A 1081 -12.17 -15.27 -48.94
N ILE A 1082 -12.63 -15.85 -47.83
CA ILE A 1082 -11.78 -16.63 -46.91
C ILE A 1082 -11.39 -17.98 -47.51
N VAL A 1083 -12.30 -18.66 -48.23
CA VAL A 1083 -11.99 -19.89 -48.97
C VAL A 1083 -10.93 -19.62 -50.04
N PHE A 1084 -11.09 -18.53 -50.81
CA PHE A 1084 -10.12 -18.10 -51.80
C PHE A 1084 -8.77 -17.76 -51.16
N LEU A 1085 -8.76 -16.94 -50.12
CA LEU A 1085 -7.55 -16.53 -49.40
C LEU A 1085 -6.81 -17.74 -48.82
N GLY A 1086 -7.52 -18.66 -48.15
CA GLY A 1086 -6.91 -19.87 -47.61
C GLY A 1086 -6.41 -20.84 -48.68
N GLY A 1087 -7.01 -20.82 -49.88
CA GLY A 1087 -6.51 -21.50 -51.08
C GLY A 1087 -5.20 -20.92 -51.57
N VAL A 1088 -5.10 -19.59 -51.72
CA VAL A 1088 -3.89 -18.88 -52.17
C VAL A 1088 -2.76 -18.95 -51.14
N CYS A 1089 -3.09 -18.80 -49.84
CA CYS A 1089 -2.11 -18.79 -48.77
C CYS A 1089 -1.55 -20.19 -48.44
N SER A 1090 -2.21 -21.26 -48.87
CA SER A 1090 -1.70 -22.63 -48.70
C SER A 1090 -1.06 -23.07 -50.01
N THR A 1091 0.26 -23.16 -50.07
CA THR A 1091 1.04 -23.55 -51.27
C THR A 1091 1.04 -25.07 -51.50
N ASP A 1092 -0.09 -25.74 -51.38
CA ASP A 1092 -0.21 -27.20 -51.52
C ASP A 1092 -1.10 -27.56 -52.71
N ILE A 1093 -0.83 -28.65 -53.43
CA ILE A 1093 -1.68 -29.09 -54.57
C ILE A 1093 -3.16 -29.27 -54.18
N LEU A 1094 -3.39 -29.66 -52.93
CA LEU A 1094 -4.72 -29.85 -52.35
C LEU A 1094 -5.49 -28.54 -52.12
N SER A 1095 -4.81 -27.38 -52.09
CA SER A 1095 -5.45 -26.08 -51.90
C SER A 1095 -6.10 -25.55 -53.19
N LEU A 1096 -5.66 -26.03 -54.35
CA LEU A 1096 -6.19 -25.66 -55.67
C LEU A 1096 -7.70 -25.94 -55.76
N GLY A 1097 -8.19 -27.00 -55.12
CA GLY A 1097 -9.63 -27.28 -55.06
C GLY A 1097 -10.43 -26.18 -54.34
N TYR A 1098 -9.86 -25.47 -53.34
CA TYR A 1098 -10.54 -24.32 -52.73
C TYR A 1098 -10.69 -23.16 -53.71
N ILE A 1099 -9.66 -22.93 -54.53
CA ILE A 1099 -9.70 -21.88 -55.57
C ILE A 1099 -10.77 -22.24 -56.61
N ILE A 1100 -10.82 -23.49 -57.06
CA ILE A 1100 -11.87 -23.98 -57.98
C ILE A 1100 -13.26 -23.77 -57.38
N PHE A 1101 -13.49 -24.23 -56.16
CA PHE A 1101 -14.79 -24.05 -55.50
C PHE A 1101 -15.15 -22.57 -55.33
N ALA A 1102 -14.19 -21.73 -54.92
CA ALA A 1102 -14.41 -20.30 -54.77
C ALA A 1102 -14.77 -19.62 -56.09
N LEU A 1103 -14.05 -19.92 -57.18
CA LEU A 1103 -14.31 -19.37 -58.51
C LEU A 1103 -15.67 -19.83 -59.06
N ILE A 1104 -16.03 -21.11 -58.90
CA ILE A 1104 -17.33 -21.63 -59.32
C ILE A 1104 -18.47 -20.89 -58.59
N PHE A 1105 -18.37 -20.71 -57.28
CA PHE A 1105 -19.40 -20.01 -56.51
C PHE A 1105 -19.42 -18.50 -56.78
N LEU A 1106 -18.26 -17.88 -57.07
CA LEU A 1106 -18.18 -16.47 -57.41
C LEU A 1106 -18.74 -16.19 -58.81
N LEU A 1107 -18.48 -17.07 -59.78
CA LEU A 1107 -19.02 -16.99 -61.14
C LEU A 1107 -20.55 -17.03 -61.15
N GLN A 1108 -21.13 -17.91 -60.33
CA GLN A 1108 -22.57 -18.06 -60.23
C GLN A 1108 -23.24 -16.94 -59.40
N GLY A 1109 -22.47 -16.28 -58.52
CA GLY A 1109 -22.90 -15.09 -57.80
C GLY A 1109 -24.17 -15.25 -56.98
N SER A 1110 -25.05 -14.24 -57.02
CA SER A 1110 -26.32 -14.23 -56.28
C SER A 1110 -27.37 -15.18 -56.84
N GLU A 1111 -27.22 -15.68 -58.07
CA GLU A 1111 -28.16 -16.62 -58.68
C GLU A 1111 -28.19 -17.97 -57.95
N ILE A 1112 -27.15 -18.28 -57.17
CA ILE A 1112 -27.11 -19.47 -56.30
C ILE A 1112 -28.32 -19.49 -55.36
N TYR A 1113 -28.76 -18.34 -54.85
CA TYR A 1113 -29.87 -18.27 -53.89
C TYR A 1113 -31.23 -18.66 -54.50
N LEU A 1114 -31.37 -18.58 -55.82
CA LEU A 1114 -32.59 -18.95 -56.55
C LEU A 1114 -32.71 -20.45 -56.81
N GLN A 1115 -31.62 -21.20 -56.64
CA GLN A 1115 -31.62 -22.65 -56.88
C GLN A 1115 -32.32 -23.40 -55.75
N ASN A 1116 -32.75 -24.63 -56.03
CA ASN A 1116 -33.38 -25.49 -55.03
C ASN A 1116 -32.45 -25.66 -53.80
N ILE A 1117 -32.99 -25.44 -52.59
CA ILE A 1117 -32.24 -25.46 -51.34
C ILE A 1117 -31.49 -26.79 -51.11
N HIS A 1118 -32.04 -27.91 -51.56
CA HIS A 1118 -31.37 -29.21 -51.48
C HIS A 1118 -30.10 -29.26 -52.32
N PHE A 1119 -30.10 -28.60 -53.48
CA PHE A 1119 -28.93 -28.51 -54.37
C PHE A 1119 -27.84 -27.62 -53.76
N ILE A 1120 -28.21 -26.46 -53.21
CA ILE A 1120 -27.28 -25.55 -52.50
C ILE A 1120 -26.59 -26.29 -51.35
N ILE A 1121 -27.38 -26.97 -50.50
CA ILE A 1121 -26.86 -27.69 -49.34
C ILE A 1121 -25.98 -28.87 -49.75
N CYS A 1122 -26.31 -29.56 -50.85
CA CYS A 1122 -25.48 -30.66 -51.37
C CYS A 1122 -24.10 -30.14 -51.78
N ARG A 1123 -24.03 -29.06 -52.58
CA ARG A 1123 -22.76 -28.46 -53.01
C ARG A 1123 -21.96 -27.89 -51.83
N TRP A 1124 -22.63 -27.30 -50.85
CA TRP A 1124 -21.97 -26.81 -49.65
C TRP A 1124 -21.43 -27.96 -48.76
N ASN A 1125 -22.16 -29.07 -48.67
CA ASN A 1125 -21.66 -30.29 -48.02
C ASN A 1125 -20.43 -30.86 -48.76
N CYS A 1126 -20.37 -30.79 -50.10
CA CYS A 1126 -19.18 -31.17 -50.85
C CYS A 1126 -17.97 -30.29 -50.51
N LEU A 1127 -18.17 -28.98 -50.34
CA LEU A 1127 -17.10 -28.07 -49.89
C LEU A 1127 -16.62 -28.39 -48.47
N ILE A 1128 -17.55 -28.71 -47.54
CA ILE A 1128 -17.21 -29.14 -46.17
C ILE A 1128 -16.42 -30.47 -46.21
N ALA A 1129 -16.87 -31.44 -47.01
CA ALA A 1129 -16.21 -32.73 -47.17
C ALA A 1129 -14.81 -32.58 -47.76
N PHE A 1130 -14.65 -31.73 -48.78
CA PHE A 1130 -13.35 -31.40 -49.36
C PHE A 1130 -12.40 -30.77 -48.32
N ASN A 1131 -12.91 -29.87 -47.48
CA ASN A 1131 -12.11 -29.27 -46.43
C ASN A 1131 -11.58 -30.30 -45.43
N ILE A 1132 -12.45 -31.20 -44.97
CA ILE A 1132 -12.08 -32.24 -44.01
C ILE A 1132 -11.13 -33.26 -44.64
N PHE A 1133 -11.34 -33.62 -45.91
CA PHE A 1133 -10.44 -34.48 -46.66
C PHE A 1133 -9.02 -33.91 -46.68
N ASN A 1134 -8.88 -32.61 -46.97
CA ASN A 1134 -7.58 -31.94 -46.92
C ASN A 1134 -6.92 -31.98 -45.53
N ILE A 1135 -7.71 -31.85 -44.46
CA ILE A 1135 -7.20 -31.97 -43.08
C ILE A 1135 -6.74 -33.41 -42.80
N ILE A 1136 -7.51 -34.43 -43.21
CA ILE A 1136 -7.16 -35.85 -43.02
C ILE A 1136 -5.85 -36.17 -43.75
N VAL A 1137 -5.75 -35.83 -45.03
CA VAL A 1137 -4.58 -36.13 -45.86
C VAL A 1137 -3.34 -35.47 -45.29
N LYS A 1138 -3.43 -34.19 -44.89
CA LYS A 1138 -2.28 -33.48 -44.30
C LYS A 1138 -1.81 -34.08 -42.99
N ILE A 1139 -2.72 -34.48 -42.11
CA ILE A 1139 -2.34 -35.07 -40.83
C ILE A 1139 -1.75 -36.47 -41.02
N ALA A 1140 -2.31 -37.27 -41.94
CA ALA A 1140 -1.75 -38.57 -42.29
C ALA A 1140 -0.31 -38.43 -42.82
N ILE A 1141 -0.05 -37.44 -43.68
CA ILE A 1141 1.30 -37.14 -44.19
C ILE A 1141 2.26 -36.73 -43.08
N ILE A 1142 1.86 -35.80 -42.19
CA ILE A 1142 2.70 -35.33 -41.09
C ILE A 1142 3.09 -36.47 -40.13
N ILE A 1143 2.17 -37.41 -39.88
CA ILE A 1143 2.45 -38.57 -39.03
C ILE A 1143 3.41 -39.53 -39.76
N LEU A 1144 3.17 -39.78 -41.05
CA LEU A 1144 4.01 -40.65 -41.86
C LEU A 1144 5.46 -40.13 -41.92
N GLU A 1145 5.63 -38.84 -42.17
CA GLU A 1145 6.91 -38.13 -42.14
C GLU A 1145 7.62 -38.29 -40.78
N GLY A 1146 6.89 -38.17 -39.67
CA GLY A 1146 7.49 -38.29 -38.35
C GLY A 1146 7.83 -39.73 -37.91
N THR A 1147 7.16 -40.75 -38.47
CA THR A 1147 7.45 -42.17 -38.18
C THR A 1147 8.65 -42.70 -38.96
N ILE A 1148 8.89 -42.17 -40.16
CA ILE A 1148 10.02 -42.54 -41.01
C ILE A 1148 11.16 -41.59 -40.63
N VAL A 1149 12.01 -42.00 -39.70
CA VAL A 1149 13.26 -41.29 -39.40
C VAL A 1149 13.99 -41.04 -40.72
N ILE A 1150 14.03 -39.77 -41.14
CA ILE A 1150 14.60 -39.30 -42.41
C ILE A 1150 16.11 -39.52 -42.38
N GLU A 1151 16.53 -40.75 -42.62
CA GLU A 1151 17.94 -41.05 -42.75
C GLU A 1151 18.28 -41.85 -44.00
N LYS A 1152 17.39 -41.98 -45.00
CA LYS A 1152 17.82 -42.68 -46.24
C LYS A 1152 17.16 -42.45 -47.60
N ASN A 1153 16.00 -41.80 -47.77
CA ASN A 1153 15.38 -41.70 -49.12
C ASN A 1153 15.09 -40.25 -49.57
N SER A 1154 15.91 -39.74 -50.50
CA SER A 1154 15.79 -38.40 -51.12
C SER A 1154 14.47 -38.19 -51.89
N ILE A 1155 13.92 -39.25 -52.50
CA ILE A 1155 12.68 -39.17 -53.28
C ILE A 1155 11.46 -38.94 -52.37
N LEU A 1156 11.37 -39.65 -51.25
CA LEU A 1156 10.28 -39.50 -50.29
C LEU A 1156 10.29 -38.11 -49.63
N SER A 1157 11.48 -37.55 -49.35
CA SER A 1157 11.58 -36.18 -48.84
C SER A 1157 11.13 -35.12 -49.86
N ILE A 1158 11.37 -35.34 -51.16
CA ILE A 1158 10.90 -34.42 -52.22
C ILE A 1158 9.37 -34.50 -52.34
N VAL A 1159 8.80 -35.71 -52.34
CA VAL A 1159 7.34 -35.90 -52.38
C VAL A 1159 6.67 -35.30 -51.15
N PHE A 1160 7.22 -35.48 -49.95
CA PHE A 1160 6.70 -34.86 -48.74
C PHE A 1160 6.84 -33.33 -48.77
N ASN A 1161 7.96 -32.78 -49.25
CA ASN A 1161 8.12 -31.33 -49.40
C ASN A 1161 7.15 -30.72 -50.43
N ILE A 1162 6.80 -31.44 -51.50
CA ILE A 1162 5.81 -31.01 -52.50
C ILE A 1162 4.38 -31.08 -51.95
N MET A 1163 4.08 -32.07 -51.12
CA MET A 1163 2.75 -32.27 -50.53
C MET A 1163 2.53 -31.49 -49.22
N HIS A 1164 3.62 -31.14 -48.53
CA HIS A 1164 3.65 -30.38 -47.30
C HIS A 1164 4.96 -29.59 -47.20
N GLN A 1165 4.92 -28.28 -47.41
CA GLN A 1165 6.12 -27.45 -47.24
C GLN A 1165 6.46 -27.27 -45.75
N THR A 1166 7.32 -28.13 -45.20
CA THR A 1166 8.00 -27.84 -43.93
C THR A 1166 9.16 -26.91 -44.22
N ALA A 1167 9.08 -25.65 -43.79
CA ALA A 1167 10.29 -24.85 -43.63
C ALA A 1167 10.87 -25.14 -42.23
N PRO A 1168 12.02 -25.82 -42.09
CA PRO A 1168 12.71 -25.92 -40.81
C PRO A 1168 13.60 -24.68 -40.64
N CYS A 1169 13.04 -23.60 -40.12
CA CYS A 1169 13.82 -22.52 -39.50
C CYS A 1169 13.42 -22.38 -38.02
N GLU A 1170 13.57 -23.46 -37.26
CA GLU A 1170 13.76 -23.37 -35.81
C GLU A 1170 15.13 -23.98 -35.53
N ASN A 1171 16.17 -23.14 -35.57
CA ASN A 1171 17.38 -23.22 -34.74
C ASN A 1171 18.36 -22.09 -35.12
N ALA A 1172 18.12 -20.88 -34.60
CA ALA A 1172 19.15 -19.83 -34.56
C ALA A 1172 19.32 -19.18 -33.18
N ASN A 1173 18.55 -19.58 -32.15
CA ASN A 1173 18.57 -18.87 -30.86
C ASN A 1173 19.09 -19.68 -29.67
N ASP A 1174 19.56 -20.93 -29.85
CA ASP A 1174 20.18 -21.71 -28.76
C ASP A 1174 21.60 -22.18 -29.13
N LYS A 1175 22.51 -21.22 -29.32
CA LYS A 1175 23.94 -21.40 -28.99
C LYS A 1175 24.43 -20.14 -28.30
N LYS A 1176 24.50 -20.17 -26.97
CA LYS A 1176 25.28 -19.20 -26.20
C LYS A 1176 26.76 -19.45 -26.50
N ILE A 1177 27.40 -18.42 -27.06
CA ILE A 1177 28.76 -17.94 -26.79
C ILE A 1177 29.83 -19.02 -26.55
N SER A 1178 30.63 -19.26 -27.58
CA SER A 1178 32.07 -19.44 -27.45
C SER A 1178 32.72 -18.92 -28.73
N GLU A 1179 33.76 -18.13 -28.55
CA GLU A 1179 34.41 -17.27 -29.55
C GLU A 1179 35.18 -18.09 -30.60
N ILE A 1180 35.64 -17.34 -31.63
CA ILE A 1180 36.78 -17.60 -32.53
C ILE A 1180 36.42 -18.17 -33.93
N ASN A 1181 36.46 -17.22 -34.87
CA ASN A 1181 37.03 -17.24 -36.22
C ASN A 1181 36.26 -17.78 -37.45
N GLU A 1182 36.30 -16.88 -38.44
CA GLU A 1182 36.52 -17.07 -39.87
C GLU A 1182 35.36 -17.52 -40.77
N ILE A 1183 34.80 -16.50 -41.43
CA ILE A 1183 34.70 -16.36 -42.89
C ILE A 1183 34.57 -17.70 -43.64
N THR A 1184 33.33 -18.09 -43.91
CA THR A 1184 32.96 -18.67 -45.21
C THR A 1184 31.45 -18.54 -45.42
N GLU A 1185 31.10 -18.30 -46.67
CA GLU A 1185 29.85 -17.75 -47.18
C GLU A 1185 28.57 -18.39 -46.61
N LYS A 1186 27.76 -17.57 -45.95
CA LYS A 1186 26.35 -17.88 -45.69
C LYS A 1186 25.56 -17.70 -46.98
N ASN A 1187 25.06 -18.81 -47.52
CA ASN A 1187 23.85 -18.82 -48.36
C ASN A 1187 22.69 -18.20 -47.56
N LEU A 1188 22.52 -16.89 -47.70
CA LEU A 1188 21.38 -16.12 -47.19
C LEU A 1188 20.17 -16.39 -48.09
N GLN A 1189 19.38 -17.40 -47.73
CA GLN A 1189 18.03 -17.55 -48.27
C GLN A 1189 17.11 -16.57 -47.53
N TYR A 1190 16.85 -15.41 -48.14
CA TYR A 1190 15.99 -14.37 -47.58
C TYR A 1190 14.53 -14.84 -47.54
N CYS A 1191 13.97 -15.02 -46.34
CA CYS A 1191 12.53 -15.12 -46.13
C CYS A 1191 11.92 -13.70 -46.06
N TYR A 1192 11.16 -13.30 -47.08
CA TYR A 1192 10.30 -12.10 -47.01
C TYR A 1192 8.87 -12.49 -46.62
N GLY A 1193 8.32 -11.85 -45.59
CA GLY A 1193 6.90 -11.92 -45.20
C GLY A 1193 6.66 -11.40 -43.77
N PRO A 1194 5.54 -10.70 -43.49
CA PRO A 1194 5.25 -10.16 -42.16
C PRO A 1194 5.03 -11.28 -41.12
N ASN A 1195 5.78 -11.20 -40.02
CA ASN A 1195 5.78 -11.99 -38.77
C ASN A 1195 4.84 -13.22 -38.66
N ASP A 1196 5.47 -14.40 -38.70
CA ASP A 1196 5.48 -15.42 -37.64
C ASP A 1196 4.16 -15.76 -36.91
N MET A 1197 3.36 -16.68 -37.49
CA MET A 1197 2.74 -17.89 -36.87
C MET A 1197 1.59 -18.39 -37.75
N ILE A 1198 0.81 -17.47 -38.32
CA ILE A 1198 -0.42 -17.75 -39.06
C ILE A 1198 -0.11 -18.29 -40.46
N PHE A 1199 0.83 -17.66 -41.17
CA PHE A 1199 1.26 -18.10 -42.50
C PHE A 1199 2.09 -19.39 -42.47
N ARG A 1200 2.73 -19.71 -41.35
CA ARG A 1200 3.61 -20.90 -41.20
C ARG A 1200 2.84 -22.21 -40.96
N ASN A 1201 1.54 -22.14 -40.66
CA ASN A 1201 0.73 -23.30 -40.28
C ASN A 1201 -0.48 -23.47 -41.20
N THR A 1202 -0.30 -24.20 -42.31
CA THR A 1202 -1.35 -24.44 -43.30
C THR A 1202 -2.61 -25.13 -42.74
N LEU A 1203 -2.50 -25.88 -41.64
CA LEU A 1203 -3.66 -26.48 -40.94
C LEU A 1203 -4.55 -25.44 -40.23
N VAL A 1204 -3.99 -24.30 -39.81
CA VAL A 1204 -4.78 -23.23 -39.18
C VAL A 1204 -5.71 -22.60 -40.21
N TRP A 1205 -5.24 -22.39 -41.44
CA TRP A 1205 -6.09 -21.91 -42.54
C TRP A 1205 -7.25 -22.86 -42.83
N HIS A 1206 -7.03 -24.18 -42.82
CA HIS A 1206 -8.12 -25.14 -42.98
C HIS A 1206 -9.13 -25.09 -41.83
N ALA A 1207 -8.69 -24.86 -40.59
CA ALA A 1207 -9.58 -24.67 -39.45
C ALA A 1207 -10.40 -23.37 -39.55
N ILE A 1208 -9.80 -22.28 -40.04
CA ILE A 1208 -10.48 -21.00 -40.30
C ILE A 1208 -11.54 -21.19 -41.40
N ILE A 1209 -11.18 -21.79 -42.54
CA ILE A 1209 -12.11 -22.10 -43.63
C ILE A 1209 -13.29 -22.93 -43.08
N PHE A 1210 -13.00 -23.99 -42.34
CA PHE A 1210 -14.04 -24.85 -41.74
C PHE A 1210 -15.02 -24.04 -40.87
N SER A 1211 -14.51 -23.12 -40.04
CA SER A 1211 -15.33 -22.27 -39.18
C SER A 1211 -16.33 -21.41 -39.95
N PHE A 1212 -15.88 -20.75 -41.03
CA PHE A 1212 -16.75 -19.89 -41.83
C PHE A 1212 -17.74 -20.70 -42.67
N VAL A 1213 -17.30 -21.81 -43.27
CA VAL A 1213 -18.16 -22.67 -44.10
C VAL A 1213 -19.27 -23.31 -43.25
N VAL A 1214 -18.97 -23.79 -42.03
CA VAL A 1214 -19.99 -24.34 -41.11
C VAL A 1214 -20.97 -23.28 -40.64
N PHE A 1215 -20.51 -22.05 -40.39
CA PHE A 1215 -21.43 -20.97 -40.00
C PHE A 1215 -22.34 -20.54 -41.16
N GLN A 1216 -21.82 -20.47 -42.39
CA GLN A 1216 -22.65 -20.20 -43.57
C GLN A 1216 -23.66 -21.34 -43.82
N HIS A 1217 -23.25 -22.59 -43.59
CA HIS A 1217 -24.17 -23.73 -43.64
C HIS A 1217 -25.34 -23.60 -42.67
N ARG A 1218 -25.10 -22.99 -41.50
CA ARG A 1218 -26.14 -22.69 -40.53
C ARG A 1218 -27.08 -21.57 -41.00
N ILE A 1219 -26.55 -20.56 -41.69
CA ILE A 1219 -27.33 -19.48 -42.27
C ILE A 1219 -28.32 -20.02 -43.32
N PHE A 1220 -27.86 -20.88 -44.23
CA PHE A 1220 -28.72 -21.52 -45.24
C PHE A 1220 -29.89 -22.32 -44.65
N ARG A 1221 -29.77 -22.78 -43.39
CA ARG A 1221 -30.80 -23.56 -42.69
C ARG A 1221 -31.63 -22.71 -41.71
N SER A 1222 -31.70 -21.41 -41.93
CA SER A 1222 -32.42 -20.47 -41.05
C SER A 1222 -33.64 -19.85 -41.75
N TYR A 1223 -34.69 -19.54 -40.98
CA TYR A 1223 -35.88 -18.84 -41.48
C TYR A 1223 -35.58 -17.43 -42.02
N TYR A 1224 -34.48 -16.80 -41.57
CA TYR A 1224 -34.03 -15.51 -42.10
C TYR A 1224 -33.57 -15.59 -43.56
N PHE A 1225 -33.06 -16.76 -43.98
CA PHE A 1225 -32.62 -16.95 -45.36
C PHE A 1225 -33.79 -16.94 -46.35
N CYS A 1226 -35.01 -17.32 -45.93
CA CYS A 1226 -36.20 -17.21 -46.78
C CYS A 1226 -36.43 -15.77 -47.26
N HIS A 1227 -36.23 -14.77 -46.39
CA HIS A 1227 -36.37 -13.36 -46.74
C HIS A 1227 -35.31 -12.89 -47.72
N VAL A 1228 -34.08 -13.41 -47.61
CA VAL A 1228 -33.00 -13.13 -48.58
C VAL A 1228 -33.36 -13.73 -49.95
N ILE A 1229 -33.87 -14.96 -49.99
CA ILE A 1229 -34.32 -15.59 -51.25
C ILE A 1229 -35.42 -14.73 -51.89
N MET A 1230 -36.46 -14.36 -51.13
CA MET A 1230 -37.58 -13.57 -51.67
C MET A 1230 -37.12 -12.19 -52.18
N ASP A 1231 -36.23 -11.51 -51.47
CA ASP A 1231 -35.69 -10.22 -51.91
C ASP A 1231 -34.84 -10.38 -53.19
N THR A 1232 -34.02 -11.43 -53.29
CA THR A 1232 -33.25 -11.71 -54.51
C THR A 1232 -34.15 -12.09 -55.69
N GLN A 1233 -35.22 -12.85 -55.45
CA GLN A 1233 -36.26 -13.14 -56.45
C GLN A 1233 -36.94 -11.85 -56.93
N ALA A 1234 -37.36 -10.98 -56.01
CA ALA A 1234 -37.96 -9.70 -56.35
C ALA A 1234 -37.00 -8.81 -57.17
N ASN A 1235 -35.74 -8.70 -56.78
CA ASN A 1235 -34.72 -7.94 -57.52
C ASN A 1235 -34.53 -8.48 -58.95
N THR A 1236 -34.57 -9.79 -59.15
CA THR A 1236 -34.42 -10.39 -60.49
C THR A 1236 -35.64 -10.14 -61.39
N ILE A 1237 -36.86 -10.15 -60.82
CA ILE A 1237 -38.08 -9.78 -61.55
C ILE A 1237 -38.06 -8.28 -61.90
N LEU A 1238 -37.66 -7.44 -60.94
CA LEU A 1238 -37.60 -5.98 -61.10
C LEU A 1238 -36.48 -5.52 -62.04
N ALA A 1239 -35.45 -6.33 -62.29
CA ALA A 1239 -34.38 -6.00 -63.23
C ALA A 1239 -34.92 -5.68 -64.65
N SER A 1240 -35.98 -6.38 -65.08
CA SER A 1240 -36.66 -6.10 -66.36
C SER A 1240 -37.32 -4.72 -66.39
N ARG A 1241 -37.83 -4.23 -65.26
CA ARG A 1241 -38.51 -2.93 -65.12
C ARG A 1241 -37.53 -1.77 -65.04
N TYR A 1242 -36.36 -1.97 -64.43
CA TYR A 1242 -35.28 -0.97 -64.44
C TYR A 1242 -34.71 -0.76 -65.85
N ALA A 1243 -34.59 -1.80 -66.66
CA ALA A 1243 -34.18 -1.66 -68.06
C ALA A 1243 -35.16 -0.81 -68.88
N ILE A 1244 -36.46 -0.85 -68.56
CA ILE A 1244 -37.51 -0.07 -69.22
C ILE A 1244 -37.53 1.41 -68.77
N ASN A 1245 -37.16 1.71 -67.52
CA ASN A 1245 -37.13 3.11 -67.02
C ASN A 1245 -35.84 3.88 -67.41
N VAL A 1246 -34.84 3.20 -67.96
CA VAL A 1246 -33.56 3.80 -68.41
C VAL A 1246 -33.56 4.07 -69.92
N VAL A 1247 -34.47 3.44 -70.67
CA VAL A 1247 -34.81 3.76 -72.08
C VAL A 1247 -35.88 4.84 -72.08
#